data_AF-A0A962DRD3-F1
#
_entry.id   AF-A0A962DRD3-F1
#
_cell.length_a   1.000
_cell.length_b   1.000
_cell.length_c   1.000
_cell.angle_alpha   90.00
_cell.angle_beta   90.00
_cell.angle_gamma   90.00
#
_symmetry.space_group_name_H-M   'P 1'
#
loop_
_entity.id
_entity.type
_entity.pdbx_description
1 polymer ?
#
loop_
_entity_poly.entity_id
_entity_poly.type
_entity_poly.pdbx_seq_one_letter_code
_entity_poly.pdbx_strand_id
1 'polypeptide(L)'
;MHVRAARAAVLCLMLIWPAQVLADNVADLPGARRATVLIAGKAAGTEVYAQQGDEQIATFTYNDRGRGPEVSARWRLDARQLPTSIRITGKDYFKAPVDEWFTNVRGVANWKSAAEQGSMAGADEHFYVPIEAPPMFLGVLARALLADDDGQIELLPAGRARISEALSIPEPGWNQRRKHTLVAYEISGLGFSPQLVWFDAKGEFLGTVSEWSSTLPEGRETWLEPMLAAQAEHLQKRAAELAKTLAHPAASAQLYHGGTVFDPRTGQSNPASVLIMGNRIAAVGDEDQMNLPADIERIDVSDKFLMPGLWDNHVHLDSVDGLLHLAAGVTSVRDLANDEQALPGRVQRFEAGTEIGPRVIMAGFMDGSGPFTGPTRVIVDSPSDAERWVNWYADQGYRQIKVYSSLKPELVPLIARLAHSRGLRLSGHVPATMVASQFIDAGADELQHMNFVMLNFLSKEAPDTRDMSRFTAIGKHAANIDLDSEEVRGFIAQLVRRQTVVDPTLGIFESMFESEAGSVAPGYADVIERLPPQVRRSLLLGGLKPDAADKAAYSRAFPAMLQFLQALFKAGVTIIPGTDTLAGFGLQRELELYAAAGIPTTSVLRMATLDSAAVNRRSDELGLIAPGWLADLIVVDGDPTASMSALRKVRRVIKNGVSYYPDELYEALGVAPAP
;
A
#
# COMPACT_ATOMS: atom_id res chain seq x y z
N MET A 1 -50.90 -46.16 -3.72
CA MET A 1 -50.42 -45.97 -2.33
C MET A 1 -48.90 -46.04 -2.38
N HIS A 2 -48.11 -44.95 -2.48
CA HIS A 2 -47.93 -43.83 -1.53
C HIS A 2 -47.62 -44.38 -0.12
N VAL A 3 -46.55 -44.01 0.61
CA VAL A 3 -46.00 -42.67 0.87
C VAL A 3 -44.69 -42.80 1.73
N ARG A 4 -43.62 -42.10 1.33
CA ARG A 4 -42.78 -41.07 2.03
C ARG A 4 -41.77 -41.50 3.11
N ALA A 5 -40.51 -41.14 2.83
CA ALA A 5 -39.55 -40.63 3.82
C ALA A 5 -39.09 -39.24 3.33
N ALA A 6 -39.09 -38.26 4.24
CA ALA A 6 -39.00 -36.84 3.94
C ALA A 6 -37.55 -36.34 3.74
N ARG A 7 -37.35 -35.53 2.70
CA ARG A 7 -36.22 -34.60 2.54
C ARG A 7 -36.56 -33.29 3.27
N ALA A 8 -35.69 -32.84 4.16
CA ALA A 8 -35.72 -31.46 4.65
C ALA A 8 -35.10 -30.56 3.57
N ALA A 9 -35.96 -29.83 2.85
CA ALA A 9 -35.54 -28.76 1.96
C ALA A 9 -35.35 -27.48 2.77
N VAL A 10 -34.15 -26.90 2.72
CA VAL A 10 -33.90 -25.50 3.08
C VAL A 10 -34.65 -24.64 2.07
N LEU A 11 -35.85 -24.18 2.42
CA LEU A 11 -36.55 -23.17 1.65
C LEU A 11 -35.85 -21.82 1.93
N CYS A 12 -34.99 -21.39 1.01
CA CYS A 12 -34.68 -19.97 0.86
C CYS A 12 -35.98 -19.26 0.49
N LEU A 13 -36.65 -18.66 1.48
CA LEU A 13 -37.65 -17.64 1.22
C LEU A 13 -36.92 -16.43 0.62
N MET A 14 -36.83 -16.41 -0.71
CA MET A 14 -36.72 -15.14 -1.43
C MET A 14 -37.96 -14.35 -1.07
N LEU A 15 -37.82 -13.42 -0.13
CA LEU A 15 -38.81 -12.37 0.06
C LEU A 15 -38.89 -11.64 -1.29
N ILE A 16 -39.96 -11.91 -2.03
CA ILE A 16 -40.34 -11.17 -3.22
C ILE A 16 -40.57 -9.75 -2.74
N TRP A 17 -39.61 -8.86 -3.04
CA TRP A 17 -39.77 -7.42 -2.87
C TRP A 17 -41.09 -7.02 -3.53
N PRO A 18 -42.03 -6.35 -2.84
CA PRO A 18 -43.09 -5.66 -3.56
C PRO A 18 -42.39 -4.62 -4.43
N ALA A 19 -42.53 -4.76 -5.75
CA ALA A 19 -42.01 -3.80 -6.72
C ALA A 19 -42.73 -2.47 -6.52
N GLN A 20 -42.23 -1.62 -5.61
CA GLN A 20 -42.46 -0.19 -5.73
C GLN A 20 -41.80 0.26 -7.03
N VAL A 21 -42.51 1.09 -7.79
CA VAL A 21 -41.94 1.79 -8.95
C VAL A 21 -40.86 2.72 -8.40
N LEU A 22 -39.62 2.26 -8.45
CA LEU A 22 -38.43 3.00 -8.04
C LEU A 22 -38.12 4.03 -9.12
N ALA A 23 -37.61 5.20 -8.74
CA ALA A 23 -37.16 6.17 -9.73
C ALA A 23 -35.99 5.58 -10.53
N ASP A 24 -36.01 5.74 -11.86
CA ASP A 24 -34.93 5.28 -12.74
C ASP A 24 -33.60 6.01 -12.48
N ASN A 25 -33.67 7.17 -11.81
CA ASN A 25 -32.52 8.02 -11.48
C ASN A 25 -32.65 8.58 -10.05
N VAL A 26 -31.65 8.32 -9.20
CA VAL A 26 -31.60 8.80 -7.81
C VAL A 26 -31.64 10.31 -7.73
N ALA A 27 -31.09 11.01 -8.74
CA ALA A 27 -31.08 12.48 -8.78
C ALA A 27 -32.47 13.11 -8.90
N ASP A 28 -33.47 12.36 -9.37
CA ASP A 28 -34.82 12.85 -9.57
C ASP A 28 -35.70 12.66 -8.33
N LEU A 29 -35.17 12.02 -7.28
CA LEU A 29 -35.88 11.81 -6.02
C LEU A 29 -35.99 13.12 -5.21
N PRO A 30 -37.13 13.39 -4.56
CA PRO A 30 -37.28 14.55 -3.68
C PRO A 30 -36.22 14.58 -2.58
N GLY A 31 -35.51 15.70 -2.46
CA GLY A 31 -34.47 15.86 -1.44
C GLY A 31 -33.15 15.13 -1.75
N ALA A 32 -32.95 14.67 -3.00
CA ALA A 32 -31.67 14.13 -3.43
C ALA A 32 -30.54 15.13 -3.19
N ARG A 33 -29.43 14.61 -2.67
CA ARG A 33 -28.20 15.35 -2.40
C ARG A 33 -27.08 14.81 -3.28
N ARG A 34 -26.11 15.66 -3.57
CA ARG A 34 -24.94 15.35 -4.40
C ARG A 34 -23.66 15.62 -3.63
N ALA A 35 -22.68 14.76 -3.84
CA ALA A 35 -21.31 14.96 -3.41
C ALA A 35 -20.37 14.79 -4.62
N THR A 36 -19.34 15.62 -4.65
CA THR A 36 -18.27 15.58 -5.64
C THR A 36 -17.19 14.63 -5.16
N VAL A 37 -16.76 13.72 -6.02
CA VAL A 37 -15.59 12.85 -5.77
C VAL A 37 -14.38 13.52 -6.40
N LEU A 38 -13.38 13.81 -5.57
CA LEU A 38 -12.14 14.48 -5.93
C LEU A 38 -11.01 13.44 -5.91
N ILE A 39 -10.30 13.26 -7.02
CA ILE A 39 -9.09 12.44 -7.13
C ILE A 39 -7.89 13.37 -7.31
N ALA A 40 -6.91 13.30 -6.40
CA ALA A 40 -5.79 14.24 -6.31
C ALA A 40 -6.24 15.72 -6.39
N GLY A 41 -7.32 16.04 -5.67
CA GLY A 41 -7.93 17.37 -5.62
C GLY A 41 -8.75 17.79 -6.85
N LYS A 42 -8.89 16.93 -7.88
CA LYS A 42 -9.66 17.24 -9.10
C LYS A 42 -10.96 16.45 -9.14
N ALA A 43 -12.05 17.09 -9.55
CA ALA A 43 -13.32 16.40 -9.75
C ALA A 43 -13.19 15.28 -10.78
N ALA A 44 -13.54 14.05 -10.37
CA ALA A 44 -13.39 12.84 -11.17
C ALA A 44 -14.62 11.93 -11.10
N GLY A 45 -15.62 12.28 -10.30
CA GLY A 45 -16.80 11.47 -10.09
C GLY A 45 -17.83 12.16 -9.20
N THR A 46 -18.89 11.42 -8.89
CA THR A 46 -20.02 11.90 -8.09
C THR A 46 -20.59 10.79 -7.24
N GLU A 47 -21.12 11.17 -6.08
CA GLU A 47 -22.09 10.40 -5.32
C GLU A 47 -23.43 11.13 -5.32
N VAL A 48 -24.53 10.42 -5.57
CA VAL A 48 -25.89 10.97 -5.48
C VAL A 48 -26.68 10.08 -4.53
N TYR A 49 -27.35 10.67 -3.54
CA TYR A 49 -28.08 9.91 -2.54
C TYR A 49 -29.39 10.59 -2.13
N ALA A 50 -30.39 9.78 -1.79
CA ALA A 50 -31.71 10.23 -1.40
C ALA A 50 -32.43 9.22 -0.51
N GLN A 51 -33.40 9.68 0.27
CA GLN A 51 -34.35 8.84 1.01
C GLN A 51 -35.59 8.59 0.15
N GLN A 52 -36.02 7.33 0.05
CA GLN A 52 -37.28 6.92 -0.56
C GLN A 52 -38.06 6.01 0.41
N GLY A 53 -39.08 6.55 1.06
CA GLY A 53 -39.82 5.81 2.10
C GLY A 53 -38.92 5.51 3.30
N ASP A 54 -38.76 4.24 3.66
CA ASP A 54 -37.86 3.75 4.72
C ASP A 54 -36.47 3.35 4.21
N GLU A 55 -36.23 3.44 2.90
CA GLU A 55 -34.98 3.03 2.24
C GLU A 55 -34.14 4.25 1.84
N GLN A 56 -32.82 4.14 2.04
CA GLN A 56 -31.82 5.06 1.50
C GLN A 56 -31.27 4.47 0.21
N ILE A 57 -31.08 5.32 -0.80
CA ILE A 57 -30.59 4.92 -2.12
C ILE A 57 -29.42 5.83 -2.50
N ALA A 58 -28.33 5.25 -2.99
CA ALA A 58 -27.19 5.99 -3.50
C ALA A 58 -26.63 5.39 -4.80
N THR A 59 -26.06 6.26 -5.64
CA THR A 59 -25.16 5.88 -6.74
C THR A 59 -23.81 6.54 -6.53
N PHE A 60 -22.74 5.80 -6.80
CA PHE A 60 -21.37 6.26 -6.63
C PHE A 60 -20.52 5.84 -7.82
N THR A 61 -19.82 6.81 -8.41
CA THR A 61 -18.92 6.56 -9.53
C THR A 61 -17.78 7.57 -9.57
N TYR A 62 -16.60 7.13 -9.98
CA TYR A 62 -15.52 7.99 -10.45
C TYR A 62 -14.67 7.28 -11.49
N ASN A 63 -13.92 8.04 -12.28
CA ASN A 63 -12.98 7.50 -13.26
C ASN A 63 -11.53 7.84 -12.88
N ASP A 64 -10.73 6.81 -12.60
CA ASP A 64 -9.28 6.89 -12.46
C ASP A 64 -8.63 6.16 -13.65
N ARG A 65 -8.37 6.90 -14.73
CA ARG A 65 -7.63 6.42 -15.91
C ARG A 65 -8.20 5.11 -16.50
N GLY A 66 -9.52 5.06 -16.68
CA GLY A 66 -10.24 3.90 -17.21
C GLY A 66 -10.67 2.87 -16.17
N ARG A 67 -10.28 3.07 -14.90
CA ARG A 67 -10.69 2.29 -13.72
C ARG A 67 -11.64 3.10 -12.84
N GLY A 68 -12.17 2.48 -11.80
CA GLY A 68 -13.02 3.13 -10.80
C GLY A 68 -14.38 2.46 -10.66
N PRO A 69 -15.01 2.55 -9.48
CA PRO A 69 -16.28 1.91 -9.20
C PRO A 69 -17.43 2.60 -9.95
N GLU A 70 -18.48 1.82 -10.18
CA GLU A 70 -19.79 2.30 -10.62
C GLU A 70 -20.83 1.44 -9.90
N VAL A 71 -21.27 1.90 -8.74
CA VAL A 71 -22.13 1.12 -7.85
C VAL A 71 -23.43 1.84 -7.55
N SER A 72 -24.51 1.07 -7.43
CA SER A 72 -25.78 1.47 -6.84
C SER A 72 -25.97 0.71 -5.55
N ALA A 73 -26.26 1.45 -4.47
CA ALA A 73 -26.48 0.90 -3.14
C ALA A 73 -27.87 1.29 -2.63
N ARG A 74 -28.50 0.38 -1.88
CA ARG A 74 -29.75 0.59 -1.17
C ARG A 74 -29.63 0.01 0.21
N TRP A 75 -30.13 0.71 1.23
CA TRP A 75 -30.14 0.17 2.58
C TRP A 75 -31.30 0.66 3.42
N ARG A 76 -31.65 -0.12 4.44
CA ARG A 76 -32.60 0.22 5.50
C ARG A 76 -31.91 0.13 6.84
N LEU A 77 -32.31 1.01 7.76
CA LEU A 77 -31.78 1.08 9.11
C LEU A 77 -32.90 0.82 10.12
N ASP A 78 -32.54 0.28 11.29
CA ASP A 78 -33.44 0.24 12.45
C ASP A 78 -33.44 1.57 13.22
N ALA A 79 -34.17 1.63 14.33
CA ALA A 79 -34.25 2.82 15.18
C ALA A 79 -32.89 3.20 15.83
N ARG A 80 -31.94 2.26 15.93
CA ARG A 80 -30.58 2.46 16.46
C ARG A 80 -29.57 2.80 15.35
N GLN A 81 -30.05 3.09 14.13
CA GLN A 81 -29.20 3.34 12.95
C GLN A 81 -28.38 2.11 12.48
N LEU A 82 -28.73 0.90 12.94
CA LEU A 82 -28.07 -0.33 12.49
C LEU A 82 -28.70 -0.81 11.17
N PRO A 83 -27.91 -1.32 10.21
CA PRO A 83 -28.45 -1.84 8.97
C PRO A 83 -29.33 -3.07 9.21
N THR A 84 -30.51 -3.09 8.57
CA THR A 84 -31.40 -4.27 8.53
C THR A 84 -31.44 -4.92 7.15
N SER A 85 -31.17 -4.15 6.10
CA SER A 85 -30.97 -4.67 4.75
C SER A 85 -30.00 -3.78 3.98
N ILE A 86 -29.12 -4.36 3.19
CA ILE A 86 -28.24 -3.67 2.24
C ILE A 86 -28.23 -4.43 0.92
N ARG A 87 -28.23 -3.71 -0.19
CA ARG A 87 -28.04 -4.24 -1.55
C ARG A 87 -27.10 -3.33 -2.31
N ILE A 88 -25.99 -3.87 -2.81
CA ILE A 88 -25.03 -3.13 -3.62
C ILE A 88 -24.81 -3.92 -4.92
N THR A 89 -24.96 -3.24 -6.05
CA THR A 89 -24.76 -3.82 -7.38
C THR A 89 -24.01 -2.86 -8.28
N GLY A 90 -23.25 -3.38 -9.24
CA GLY A 90 -22.58 -2.55 -10.23
C GLY A 90 -21.24 -3.12 -10.63
N LYS A 91 -20.21 -2.29 -10.60
CA LYS A 91 -18.84 -2.65 -10.93
C LYS A 91 -17.85 -2.12 -9.89
N ASP A 92 -16.86 -2.93 -9.56
CA ASP A 92 -15.75 -2.56 -8.68
C ASP A 92 -14.73 -1.66 -9.40
N TYR A 93 -13.65 -1.32 -8.71
CA TYR A 93 -12.56 -0.51 -9.24
C TYR A 93 -11.94 -1.07 -10.53
N PHE A 94 -11.78 -2.40 -10.64
CA PHE A 94 -11.25 -3.09 -11.82
C PHE A 94 -12.33 -3.49 -12.84
N LYS A 95 -13.53 -2.92 -12.70
CA LYS A 95 -14.71 -3.13 -13.56
C LYS A 95 -15.34 -4.52 -13.46
N ALA A 96 -14.98 -5.30 -12.44
CA ALA A 96 -15.62 -6.60 -12.22
C ALA A 96 -17.03 -6.42 -11.63
N PRO A 97 -17.98 -7.33 -11.91
CA PRO A 97 -19.33 -7.23 -11.38
C PRO A 97 -19.37 -7.26 -9.84
N VAL A 98 -20.11 -6.32 -9.25
CA VAL A 98 -20.43 -6.26 -7.81
C VAL A 98 -21.85 -6.76 -7.60
N ASP A 99 -22.00 -7.67 -6.64
CA ASP A 99 -23.26 -8.25 -6.18
C ASP A 99 -23.18 -8.55 -4.67
N GLU A 100 -23.28 -7.50 -3.86
CA GLU A 100 -23.21 -7.58 -2.40
C GLU A 100 -24.60 -7.37 -1.76
N TRP A 101 -24.91 -8.14 -0.73
CA TRP A 101 -26.14 -7.98 0.04
C TRP A 101 -25.97 -8.40 1.49
N PHE A 102 -26.80 -7.80 2.35
CA PHE A 102 -26.93 -8.12 3.76
C PHE A 102 -28.40 -8.03 4.17
N THR A 103 -28.82 -8.88 5.10
CA THR A 103 -30.11 -8.81 5.78
C THR A 103 -29.95 -9.18 7.25
N ASN A 104 -30.69 -8.52 8.14
CA ASN A 104 -30.87 -8.92 9.52
C ASN A 104 -32.37 -9.02 9.81
N VAL A 105 -32.86 -10.25 9.97
CA VAL A 105 -34.28 -10.52 10.23
C VAL A 105 -34.39 -11.21 11.58
N ARG A 106 -34.95 -10.50 12.57
CA ARG A 106 -35.16 -11.02 13.94
C ARG A 106 -33.86 -11.57 14.55
N GLY A 107 -32.79 -10.78 14.49
CA GLY A 107 -31.48 -11.13 15.05
C GLY A 107 -30.67 -12.14 14.26
N VAL A 108 -31.13 -12.54 13.06
CA VAL A 108 -30.39 -13.44 12.17
C VAL A 108 -29.86 -12.64 10.99
N ALA A 109 -28.56 -12.34 11.04
CA ALA A 109 -27.82 -11.71 9.97
C ALA A 109 -27.42 -12.73 8.90
N ASN A 110 -27.54 -12.37 7.62
CA ASN A 110 -27.02 -13.11 6.48
C ASN A 110 -26.39 -12.12 5.51
N TRP A 111 -25.22 -12.46 4.97
CA TRP A 111 -24.51 -11.61 4.01
C TRP A 111 -23.82 -12.41 2.93
N LYS A 112 -23.55 -11.71 1.82
CA LYS A 112 -22.72 -12.19 0.72
C LYS A 112 -22.09 -10.99 0.01
N SER A 113 -20.82 -11.11 -0.33
CA SER A 113 -20.07 -10.22 -1.21
C SER A 113 -19.21 -11.06 -2.18
N ALA A 114 -18.36 -10.40 -2.99
CA ALA A 114 -17.36 -11.11 -3.78
C ALA A 114 -16.26 -11.76 -2.89
N ALA A 115 -16.01 -11.18 -1.72
CA ALA A 115 -14.97 -11.62 -0.81
C ALA A 115 -15.42 -12.75 0.13
N GLU A 116 -16.71 -12.83 0.48
CA GLU A 116 -17.16 -13.78 1.50
C GLU A 116 -18.69 -13.95 1.53
N GLN A 117 -19.16 -14.94 2.26
CA GLN A 117 -20.56 -15.11 2.61
C GLN A 117 -20.69 -15.71 4.00
N GLY A 118 -21.76 -15.40 4.72
CA GLY A 118 -21.95 -15.91 6.07
C GLY A 118 -23.31 -15.62 6.68
N SER A 119 -23.51 -16.15 7.89
CA SER A 119 -24.71 -16.00 8.68
C SER A 119 -24.35 -15.97 10.17
N MET A 120 -25.06 -15.17 10.95
CA MET A 120 -24.89 -15.08 12.40
C MET A 120 -26.25 -14.88 13.08
N ALA A 121 -26.54 -15.68 14.10
CA ALA A 121 -27.66 -15.46 15.01
C ALA A 121 -27.22 -14.58 16.20
N GLY A 122 -28.16 -13.83 16.78
CA GLY A 122 -27.86 -12.86 17.85
C GLY A 122 -27.20 -11.58 17.35
N ALA A 123 -27.42 -11.23 16.07
CA ALA A 123 -26.80 -10.09 15.42
C ALA A 123 -27.57 -8.77 15.61
N ASP A 124 -28.51 -8.69 16.56
CA ASP A 124 -29.38 -7.52 16.76
C ASP A 124 -28.59 -6.25 17.08
N GLU A 125 -27.38 -6.36 17.64
CA GLU A 125 -26.53 -5.22 18.04
C GLU A 125 -25.29 -5.06 17.16
N HIS A 126 -25.22 -5.77 16.03
CA HIS A 126 -24.05 -5.73 15.16
C HIS A 126 -24.26 -4.82 13.94
N PHE A 127 -23.18 -4.17 13.51
CA PHE A 127 -23.15 -3.36 12.30
C PHE A 127 -22.44 -4.09 11.16
N TYR A 128 -23.15 -4.38 10.06
CA TYR A 128 -22.51 -4.93 8.88
C TYR A 128 -21.74 -3.85 8.11
N VAL A 129 -20.45 -4.09 7.91
CA VAL A 129 -19.59 -3.24 7.10
C VAL A 129 -19.57 -3.80 5.67
N PRO A 130 -20.24 -3.17 4.69
CA PRO A 130 -20.11 -3.56 3.29
C PRO A 130 -18.71 -3.26 2.74
N ILE A 131 -18.25 -4.05 1.76
CA ILE A 131 -16.92 -3.87 1.15
C ILE A 131 -16.96 -2.82 0.03
N GLU A 132 -18.01 -2.84 -0.79
CA GLU A 132 -18.12 -2.02 -2.00
C GLU A 132 -19.10 -0.84 -1.83
N ALA A 133 -19.23 -0.32 -0.61
CA ALA A 133 -20.22 0.72 -0.32
C ALA A 133 -19.80 2.12 -0.78
N PRO A 134 -20.79 2.97 -1.15
CA PRO A 134 -20.57 4.39 -1.33
C PRO A 134 -20.01 5.09 -0.08
N PRO A 135 -19.21 6.17 -0.23
CA PRO A 135 -18.64 6.91 0.89
C PRO A 135 -19.64 7.37 1.96
N MET A 136 -20.88 7.72 1.60
CA MET A 136 -21.94 8.08 2.56
C MET A 136 -22.24 6.98 3.59
N PHE A 137 -21.93 5.72 3.29
CA PHE A 137 -22.16 4.62 4.21
C PHE A 137 -21.24 4.68 5.44
N LEU A 138 -20.05 5.28 5.35
CA LEU A 138 -19.22 5.58 6.53
C LEU A 138 -19.93 6.56 7.48
N GLY A 139 -20.70 7.50 6.93
CA GLY A 139 -21.55 8.38 7.72
C GLY A 139 -22.66 7.63 8.47
N VAL A 140 -23.14 6.50 7.95
CA VAL A 140 -24.10 5.62 8.64
C VAL A 140 -23.43 4.94 9.84
N LEU A 141 -22.25 4.37 9.65
CA LEU A 141 -21.47 3.76 10.74
C LEU A 141 -21.15 4.79 11.83
N ALA A 142 -20.69 5.98 11.45
CA ALA A 142 -20.38 7.05 12.38
C ALA A 142 -21.61 7.47 13.22
N ARG A 143 -22.79 7.61 12.61
CA ARG A 143 -24.03 7.93 13.35
C ARG A 143 -24.48 6.81 14.27
N ALA A 144 -24.32 5.56 13.88
CA ALA A 144 -24.61 4.43 14.75
C ALA A 144 -23.68 4.45 15.97
N LEU A 145 -22.37 4.64 15.74
CA LEU A 145 -21.39 4.74 16.83
C LEU A 145 -21.66 5.94 17.76
N LEU A 146 -22.03 7.11 17.23
CA LEU A 146 -22.37 8.28 18.05
C LEU A 146 -23.67 8.12 18.84
N ALA A 147 -24.55 7.21 18.43
CA ALA A 147 -25.79 6.89 19.12
C ALA A 147 -25.61 5.81 20.20
N ASP A 148 -24.48 5.10 20.19
CA ASP A 148 -24.10 4.14 21.22
C ASP A 148 -23.49 4.87 22.43
N ASP A 149 -23.88 4.45 23.64
CA ASP A 149 -23.49 5.13 24.89
C ASP A 149 -21.96 5.07 25.14
N ASP A 150 -21.30 3.99 24.70
CA ASP A 150 -19.85 3.78 24.85
C ASP A 150 -19.06 4.18 23.59
N GLY A 151 -19.75 4.58 22.53
CA GLY A 151 -19.17 4.91 21.23
C GLY A 151 -18.59 3.70 20.50
N GLN A 152 -19.13 2.48 20.73
CA GLN A 152 -18.54 1.23 20.23
C GLN A 152 -19.58 0.27 19.68
N ILE A 153 -19.28 -0.36 18.55
CA ILE A 153 -20.18 -1.34 17.95
C ILE A 153 -19.39 -2.55 17.43
N GLU A 154 -19.91 -3.75 17.71
CA GLU A 154 -19.45 -5.00 17.09
C GLU A 154 -19.78 -5.02 15.60
N LEU A 155 -18.82 -5.40 14.79
CA LEU A 155 -18.92 -5.39 13.34
C LEU A 155 -19.18 -6.79 12.80
N LEU A 156 -19.97 -6.86 11.73
CA LEU A 156 -20.03 -8.02 10.87
C LEU A 156 -19.19 -7.79 9.61
N PRO A 157 -18.48 -8.82 9.14
CA PRO A 157 -18.42 -10.18 9.71
C PRO A 157 -17.54 -10.34 10.94
N ALA A 158 -16.63 -9.40 11.21
CA ALA A 158 -15.74 -9.42 12.36
C ALA A 158 -15.20 -8.02 12.69
N GLY A 159 -14.77 -7.85 13.94
CA GLY A 159 -14.11 -6.66 14.46
C GLY A 159 -15.04 -5.80 15.31
N ARG A 160 -14.48 -4.73 15.88
CA ARG A 160 -15.22 -3.74 16.67
C ARG A 160 -14.78 -2.35 16.23
N ALA A 161 -15.73 -1.48 15.92
CA ALA A 161 -15.43 -0.07 15.67
C ALA A 161 -15.58 0.75 16.96
N ARG A 162 -14.79 1.82 17.08
CA ARG A 162 -14.96 2.84 18.13
C ARG A 162 -14.88 4.23 17.53
N ILE A 163 -15.67 5.17 18.04
CA ILE A 163 -15.64 6.57 17.62
C ILE A 163 -15.15 7.49 18.73
N SER A 164 -14.42 8.53 18.36
CA SER A 164 -14.08 9.64 19.26
C SER A 164 -13.98 10.95 18.49
N GLU A 165 -14.27 12.08 19.14
CA GLU A 165 -14.03 13.40 18.54
C GLU A 165 -12.53 13.62 18.38
N ALA A 166 -12.09 13.98 17.18
CA ALA A 166 -10.67 14.12 16.85
C ALA A 166 -10.24 15.58 16.83
N LEU A 167 -10.94 16.39 16.02
CA LEU A 167 -10.63 17.80 15.83
C LEU A 167 -11.86 18.58 15.37
N SER A 168 -11.77 19.91 15.43
CA SER A 168 -12.76 20.79 14.83
C SER A 168 -12.12 22.02 14.20
N ILE A 169 -12.73 22.52 13.12
CA ILE A 169 -12.32 23.76 12.45
C ILE A 169 -13.54 24.66 12.19
N PRO A 170 -13.37 25.99 12.07
CA PRO A 170 -14.42 26.85 11.54
C PRO A 170 -14.81 26.42 10.12
N GLU A 171 -16.09 26.58 9.78
CA GLU A 171 -16.56 26.44 8.40
C GLU A 171 -15.74 27.35 7.47
N PRO A 172 -15.09 26.84 6.41
CA PRO A 172 -14.27 27.66 5.53
C PRO A 172 -15.06 28.84 4.95
N GLY A 173 -14.52 30.05 5.11
CA GLY A 173 -15.18 31.30 4.73
C GLY A 173 -15.96 32.00 5.86
N TRP A 174 -16.08 31.38 7.04
CA TRP A 174 -16.70 31.97 8.23
C TRP A 174 -15.70 32.24 9.36
N ASN A 175 -15.84 33.38 10.03
CA ASN A 175 -15.02 33.79 11.17
C ASN A 175 -15.75 33.57 12.52
N GLN A 176 -15.29 32.53 13.25
CA GLN A 176 -15.39 32.32 14.71
C GLN A 176 -16.75 32.45 15.42
N ARG A 177 -17.74 31.61 15.07
CA ARG A 177 -18.89 31.32 15.96
C ARG A 177 -19.23 29.82 15.99
N ARG A 178 -19.53 29.29 17.18
CA ARG A 178 -19.97 27.89 17.48
C ARG A 178 -21.10 27.31 16.60
N LYS A 179 -21.78 28.13 15.78
CA LYS A 179 -22.83 27.67 14.84
C LYS A 179 -22.30 27.29 13.45
N HIS A 180 -21.01 27.51 13.19
CA HIS A 180 -20.35 27.30 11.90
C HIS A 180 -19.03 26.55 12.12
N THR A 181 -19.11 25.35 12.68
CA THR A 181 -17.96 24.51 13.00
C THR A 181 -18.12 23.17 12.29
N LEU A 182 -17.03 22.70 11.68
CA LEU A 182 -16.90 21.35 11.16
C LEU A 182 -16.18 20.51 12.23
N VAL A 183 -16.70 19.32 12.49
CA VAL A 183 -16.12 18.39 13.46
C VAL A 183 -15.68 17.14 12.71
N ALA A 184 -14.45 16.69 12.96
CA ALA A 184 -13.99 15.40 12.49
C ALA A 184 -13.99 14.41 13.65
N TYR A 185 -14.52 13.21 13.40
CA TYR A 185 -14.45 12.08 14.31
C TYR A 185 -13.48 11.04 13.76
N GLU A 186 -12.76 10.37 14.65
CA GLU A 186 -11.95 9.21 14.34
C GLU A 186 -12.74 7.92 14.58
N ILE A 187 -12.85 7.08 13.55
CA ILE A 187 -13.34 5.71 13.68
C ILE A 187 -12.14 4.75 13.67
N SER A 188 -11.89 4.11 14.81
CA SER A 188 -10.86 3.08 14.97
C SER A 188 -11.42 1.66 14.84
N GLY A 189 -10.55 0.67 14.63
CA GLY A 189 -10.92 -0.75 14.54
C GLY A 189 -11.31 -1.23 13.13
N LEU A 190 -11.21 -0.35 12.12
CA LEU A 190 -11.43 -0.71 10.71
C LEU A 190 -10.13 -1.20 10.05
N GLY A 191 -9.07 -0.40 10.11
CA GLY A 191 -7.78 -0.71 9.48
C GLY A 191 -6.59 -0.39 10.39
N PHE A 192 -5.43 -0.13 9.78
CA PHE A 192 -4.18 0.16 10.49
C PHE A 192 -4.19 1.49 11.26
N SER A 193 -5.01 2.43 10.82
CA SER A 193 -5.18 3.74 11.44
C SER A 193 -6.67 4.09 11.58
N PRO A 194 -7.00 5.00 12.51
CA PRO A 194 -8.33 5.57 12.57
C PRO A 194 -8.69 6.28 11.26
N GLN A 195 -9.94 6.11 10.80
CA GLN A 195 -10.49 6.83 9.66
C GLN A 195 -11.18 8.10 10.14
N LEU A 196 -10.81 9.26 9.57
CA LEU A 196 -11.45 10.53 9.88
C LEU A 196 -12.69 10.75 9.01
N VAL A 197 -13.80 11.08 9.66
CA VAL A 197 -15.10 11.39 9.04
C VAL A 197 -15.57 12.77 9.48
N TRP A 198 -16.05 13.58 8.55
CA TRP A 198 -16.40 14.97 8.81
C TRP A 198 -17.90 15.21 8.89
N PHE A 199 -18.27 16.06 9.83
CA PHE A 199 -19.64 16.46 10.12
C PHE A 199 -19.76 17.98 10.24
N ASP A 200 -20.94 18.50 9.90
CA ASP A 200 -21.27 19.90 10.15
C ASP A 200 -21.79 20.11 11.59
N ALA A 201 -22.06 21.38 11.94
CA ALA A 201 -22.58 21.75 13.26
C ALA A 201 -23.99 21.20 13.56
N LYS A 202 -24.69 20.64 12.58
CA LYS A 202 -25.99 19.98 12.75
C LYS A 202 -25.88 18.46 12.90
N GLY A 203 -24.66 17.91 12.83
CA GLY A 203 -24.43 16.47 12.84
C GLY A 203 -24.76 15.81 11.48
N GLU A 204 -24.82 16.58 10.39
CA GLU A 204 -24.90 16.00 9.05
C GLU A 204 -23.50 15.57 8.58
N PHE A 205 -23.39 14.34 8.10
CA PHE A 205 -22.15 13.82 7.52
C PHE A 205 -21.83 14.58 6.22
N LEU A 206 -20.61 15.09 6.14
CA LEU A 206 -20.10 15.84 4.99
C LEU A 206 -19.33 14.93 4.03
N GLY A 207 -18.56 13.99 4.56
CA GLY A 207 -17.71 13.13 3.75
C GLY A 207 -16.39 12.77 4.43
N THR A 208 -15.47 12.27 3.60
CA THR A 208 -14.10 11.93 3.96
C THR A 208 -13.14 12.70 3.07
N VAL A 209 -11.99 13.09 3.61
CA VAL A 209 -10.94 13.75 2.84
C VAL A 209 -9.61 13.03 3.00
N SER A 210 -8.88 12.90 1.89
CA SER A 210 -7.50 12.41 1.84
C SER A 210 -6.79 13.05 0.65
N GLU A 211 -5.46 12.97 0.61
CA GLU A 211 -4.67 13.51 -0.50
C GLU A 211 -5.00 12.84 -1.84
N TRP A 212 -5.38 11.56 -1.81
CA TRP A 212 -5.71 10.79 -3.01
C TRP A 212 -7.18 10.89 -3.41
N SER A 213 -8.10 10.55 -2.52
CA SER A 213 -9.53 10.46 -2.81
C SER A 213 -10.35 11.13 -1.71
N SER A 214 -11.18 12.08 -2.10
CA SER A 214 -12.05 12.82 -1.17
C SER A 214 -13.48 12.84 -1.70
N THR A 215 -14.45 12.80 -0.80
CA THR A 215 -15.86 13.00 -1.13
C THR A 215 -16.37 14.15 -0.28
N LEU A 216 -16.89 15.21 -0.92
CA LEU A 216 -17.42 16.39 -0.26
C LEU A 216 -18.75 16.79 -0.89
N PRO A 217 -19.66 17.47 -0.17
CA PRO A 217 -20.92 17.93 -0.74
C PRO A 217 -20.66 18.83 -1.96
N GLU A 218 -21.50 18.71 -2.98
CA GLU A 218 -21.39 19.51 -4.21
C GLU A 218 -21.36 21.01 -3.87
N GLY A 219 -20.41 21.74 -4.45
CA GLY A 219 -20.19 23.17 -4.17
C GLY A 219 -19.33 23.46 -2.93
N ARG A 220 -18.82 22.43 -2.24
CA ARG A 220 -17.91 22.54 -1.07
C ARG A 220 -16.49 22.04 -1.36
N GLU A 221 -16.11 21.92 -2.62
CA GLU A 221 -14.79 21.44 -3.04
C GLU A 221 -13.65 22.30 -2.48
N THR A 222 -13.90 23.61 -2.30
CA THR A 222 -12.94 24.56 -1.69
C THR A 222 -12.64 24.28 -0.21
N TRP A 223 -13.42 23.41 0.45
CA TRP A 223 -13.18 23.01 1.83
C TRP A 223 -12.10 21.95 1.98
N LEU A 224 -11.71 21.29 0.87
CA LEU A 224 -10.74 20.22 0.87
C LEU A 224 -9.43 20.64 1.54
N GLU A 225 -8.81 21.74 1.10
CA GLU A 225 -7.50 22.16 1.57
C GLU A 225 -7.47 22.50 3.08
N PRO A 226 -8.40 23.29 3.64
CA PRO A 226 -8.48 23.49 5.09
C PRO A 226 -8.69 22.20 5.89
N MET A 227 -9.51 21.29 5.39
CA MET A 227 -9.78 20.01 6.06
C MET A 227 -8.54 19.11 6.04
N LEU A 228 -7.87 18.98 4.88
CA LEU A 228 -6.61 18.23 4.76
C LEU A 228 -5.53 18.78 5.68
N ALA A 229 -5.36 20.11 5.73
CA ALA A 229 -4.39 20.75 6.62
C ALA A 229 -4.66 20.43 8.11
N ALA A 230 -5.93 20.47 8.52
CA ALA A 230 -6.31 20.14 9.90
C ALA A 230 -6.11 18.66 10.22
N GLN A 231 -6.47 17.75 9.30
CA GLN A 231 -6.19 16.31 9.47
C GLN A 231 -4.68 16.05 9.56
N ALA A 232 -3.88 16.69 8.71
CA ALA A 232 -2.44 16.52 8.71
C ALA A 232 -1.83 16.94 10.05
N GLU A 233 -2.25 18.07 10.63
CA GLU A 233 -1.80 18.51 11.95
C GLU A 233 -2.17 17.51 13.05
N HIS A 234 -3.40 16.98 13.02
CA HIS A 234 -3.88 15.99 13.98
C HIS A 234 -3.11 14.67 13.88
N LEU A 235 -2.94 14.13 12.68
CA LEU A 235 -2.20 12.90 12.44
C LEU A 235 -0.71 13.05 12.80
N GLN A 236 -0.10 14.21 12.57
CA GLN A 236 1.27 14.50 13.01
C GLN A 236 1.41 14.48 14.54
N LYS A 237 0.44 15.05 15.27
CA LYS A 237 0.43 14.97 16.75
C LYS A 237 0.34 13.53 17.23
N ARG A 238 -0.58 12.75 16.64
CA ARG A 238 -0.71 11.32 16.94
C ARG A 238 0.60 10.58 16.69
N ALA A 239 1.25 10.82 15.55
CA ALA A 239 2.49 10.14 15.21
C ALA A 239 3.67 10.55 16.13
N ALA A 240 3.70 11.80 16.59
CA ALA A 240 4.66 12.26 17.59
C ALA A 240 4.46 11.60 18.97
N GLU A 241 3.21 11.36 19.39
CA GLU A 241 2.95 10.61 20.62
C GLU A 241 3.38 9.15 20.48
N LEU A 242 3.08 8.49 19.35
CA LEU A 242 3.57 7.14 19.08
C LEU A 242 5.10 7.07 19.08
N ALA A 243 5.77 8.07 18.50
CA ALA A 243 7.23 8.15 18.51
C ALA A 243 7.81 8.24 19.93
N LYS A 244 7.18 9.00 20.82
CA LYS A 244 7.61 9.09 22.23
C LYS A 244 7.43 7.78 23.00
N THR A 245 6.40 7.01 22.68
CA THR A 245 6.06 5.80 23.45
C THR A 245 6.69 4.53 22.92
N LEU A 246 6.96 4.45 21.62
CA LEU A 246 7.40 3.21 20.94
C LEU A 246 8.86 3.24 20.47
N ALA A 247 9.53 4.39 20.56
CA ALA A 247 10.96 4.48 20.30
C ALA A 247 11.74 4.28 21.60
N HIS A 248 12.70 3.35 21.59
CA HIS A 248 13.52 3.00 22.75
C HIS A 248 14.99 3.39 22.51
N PRO A 249 15.36 4.68 22.67
CA PRO A 249 16.73 5.11 22.54
C PRO A 249 17.57 4.63 23.74
N ALA A 250 18.79 4.17 23.49
CA ALA A 250 19.72 3.83 24.56
C ALA A 250 20.33 5.08 25.21
N ALA A 251 20.64 4.99 26.50
CA ALA A 251 21.23 6.09 27.27
C ALA A 251 22.66 6.43 26.83
N SER A 252 23.45 5.43 26.41
CA SER A 252 24.88 5.58 26.09
C SER A 252 25.35 4.61 25.00
N ALA A 253 25.18 3.31 25.23
CA ALA A 253 25.62 2.23 24.36
C ALA A 253 24.76 0.97 24.52
N GLN A 254 24.68 0.16 23.47
CA GLN A 254 24.00 -1.14 23.43
C GLN A 254 24.99 -2.22 22.99
N LEU A 255 25.02 -3.34 23.69
CA LEU A 255 25.77 -4.54 23.29
C LEU A 255 24.80 -5.68 23.02
N TYR A 256 24.79 -6.14 21.77
CA TYR A 256 24.08 -7.34 21.36
C TYR A 256 25.06 -8.52 21.48
N HIS A 257 24.87 -9.33 22.52
CA HIS A 257 25.78 -10.39 22.91
C HIS A 257 25.49 -11.71 22.17
N GLY A 258 26.52 -12.27 21.51
CA GLY A 258 26.59 -13.70 21.16
C GLY A 258 25.83 -14.19 19.92
N GLY A 259 25.27 -13.31 19.10
CA GLY A 259 24.39 -13.70 17.99
C GLY A 259 25.12 -14.20 16.74
N THR A 260 24.35 -14.64 15.74
CA THR A 260 24.86 -14.99 14.41
C THR A 260 24.74 -13.79 13.47
N VAL A 261 25.85 -13.18 13.06
CA VAL A 261 25.88 -11.96 12.24
C VAL A 261 26.11 -12.31 10.77
N PHE A 262 25.20 -11.88 9.90
CA PHE A 262 25.31 -11.99 8.44
C PHE A 262 26.18 -10.89 7.84
N ASP A 263 27.12 -11.28 6.97
CA ASP A 263 27.89 -10.36 6.13
C ASP A 263 27.47 -10.46 4.65
N PRO A 264 26.70 -9.49 4.14
CA PRO A 264 26.29 -9.44 2.73
C PRO A 264 27.44 -9.41 1.71
N ARG A 265 28.67 -9.06 2.13
CA ARG A 265 29.83 -9.04 1.22
C ARG A 265 30.27 -10.45 0.84
N THR A 266 30.25 -11.35 1.80
CA THR A 266 30.73 -12.73 1.65
C THR A 266 29.60 -13.75 1.54
N GLY A 267 28.38 -13.37 1.97
CA GLY A 267 27.25 -14.28 2.09
C GLY A 267 27.38 -15.24 3.28
N GLN A 268 28.32 -14.99 4.20
CA GLN A 268 28.56 -15.83 5.37
C GLN A 268 27.89 -15.29 6.62
N SER A 269 27.58 -16.19 7.55
CA SER A 269 27.00 -15.90 8.86
C SER A 269 27.94 -16.42 9.93
N ASN A 270 28.39 -15.59 10.86
CA ASN A 270 29.39 -15.94 11.87
C ASN A 270 28.94 -15.54 13.28
N PRO A 271 29.28 -16.32 14.33
CA PRO A 271 29.07 -15.90 15.71
C PRO A 271 29.85 -14.61 16.02
N ALA A 272 29.17 -13.60 16.54
CA ALA A 272 29.77 -12.33 16.95
C ALA A 272 28.83 -11.53 17.86
N SER A 273 29.41 -10.66 18.68
CA SER A 273 28.71 -9.59 19.36
C SER A 273 28.75 -8.29 18.52
N VAL A 274 27.79 -7.41 18.72
CA VAL A 274 27.70 -6.09 18.07
C VAL A 274 27.59 -5.00 19.13
N LEU A 275 28.55 -4.08 19.16
CA LEU A 275 28.54 -2.90 20.03
C LEU A 275 28.05 -1.68 19.23
N ILE A 276 27.01 -1.02 19.72
CA ILE A 276 26.47 0.22 19.18
C ILE A 276 26.69 1.34 20.18
N MET A 277 27.21 2.48 19.71
CA MET A 277 27.40 3.69 20.51
C MET A 277 26.78 4.88 19.76
N GLY A 278 25.83 5.58 20.40
CA GLY A 278 25.01 6.58 19.71
C GLY A 278 24.30 5.96 18.52
N ASN A 279 24.54 6.49 17.31
CA ASN A 279 23.93 6.01 16.08
C ASN A 279 24.85 5.17 15.19
N ARG A 280 26.01 4.72 15.69
CA ARG A 280 26.98 3.96 14.91
C ARG A 280 27.35 2.64 15.56
N ILE A 281 27.66 1.67 14.72
CA ILE A 281 28.28 0.42 15.13
C ILE A 281 29.74 0.73 15.49
N ALA A 282 30.12 0.50 16.73
CA ALA A 282 31.46 0.75 17.23
C ALA A 282 32.39 -0.46 17.02
N ALA A 283 31.87 -1.68 17.22
CA ALA A 283 32.64 -2.92 17.05
C ALA A 283 31.73 -4.11 16.69
N VAL A 284 32.31 -5.09 16.00
CA VAL A 284 31.70 -6.38 15.66
C VAL A 284 32.75 -7.47 15.87
N GLY A 285 32.44 -8.52 16.62
CA GLY A 285 33.38 -9.62 16.88
C GLY A 285 33.25 -10.21 18.27
N ASP A 286 34.38 -10.72 18.79
CA ASP A 286 34.47 -11.25 20.15
C ASP A 286 34.31 -10.14 21.20
N GLU A 287 33.39 -10.30 22.15
CA GLU A 287 33.11 -9.32 23.21
C GLU A 287 34.35 -9.05 24.07
N ASP A 288 35.18 -10.07 24.33
CA ASP A 288 36.38 -9.94 25.18
C ASP A 288 37.44 -9.01 24.58
N GLN A 289 37.32 -8.70 23.28
CA GLN A 289 38.20 -7.81 22.54
C GLN A 289 37.63 -6.38 22.40
N MET A 290 36.42 -6.13 22.91
CA MET A 290 35.74 -4.84 22.79
C MET A 290 36.05 -3.91 23.96
N ASN A 291 36.14 -2.61 23.66
CA ASN A 291 36.21 -1.58 24.69
C ASN A 291 34.80 -1.16 25.12
N LEU A 292 34.26 -1.82 26.16
CA LEU A 292 32.89 -1.59 26.63
C LEU A 292 32.82 -0.41 27.63
N PRO A 293 31.91 0.56 27.44
CA PRO A 293 31.64 1.57 28.47
C PRO A 293 31.01 0.95 29.73
N ALA A 294 31.16 1.64 30.87
CA ALA A 294 30.65 1.16 32.16
C ALA A 294 29.11 1.13 32.24
N ASP A 295 28.45 2.10 31.61
CA ASP A 295 27.00 2.16 31.47
C ASP A 295 26.65 1.67 30.07
N ILE A 296 26.20 0.42 29.97
CA ILE A 296 25.87 -0.26 28.72
C ILE A 296 24.64 -1.14 28.88
N GLU A 297 23.70 -1.01 27.95
CA GLU A 297 22.57 -1.93 27.84
C GLU A 297 23.06 -3.22 27.18
N ARG A 298 23.04 -4.34 27.91
CA ARG A 298 23.36 -5.66 27.36
C ARG A 298 22.09 -6.38 26.94
N ILE A 299 22.04 -6.80 25.68
CA ILE A 299 20.93 -7.53 25.08
C ILE A 299 21.45 -8.89 24.62
N ASP A 300 20.93 -9.97 25.20
CA ASP A 300 21.27 -11.33 24.78
C ASP A 300 20.59 -11.66 23.44
N VAL A 301 21.41 -12.03 22.46
CA VAL A 301 20.98 -12.44 21.12
C VAL A 301 21.64 -13.77 20.72
N SER A 302 22.10 -14.55 21.69
CA SER A 302 22.91 -15.76 21.45
C SER A 302 22.22 -16.82 20.59
N ASP A 303 20.89 -16.84 20.61
CA ASP A 303 20.04 -17.75 19.83
C ASP A 303 19.34 -17.02 18.65
N LYS A 304 19.81 -15.83 18.28
CA LYS A 304 19.22 -14.99 17.24
C LYS A 304 20.18 -14.74 16.08
N PHE A 305 19.59 -14.33 14.97
CA PHE A 305 20.29 -13.94 13.76
C PHE A 305 20.25 -12.41 13.61
N LEU A 306 21.38 -11.81 13.25
CA LEU A 306 21.53 -10.38 13.05
C LEU A 306 21.92 -10.11 11.61
N MET A 307 21.25 -9.15 10.98
CA MET A 307 21.58 -8.70 9.63
C MET A 307 21.33 -7.20 9.47
N PRO A 308 21.93 -6.54 8.47
CA PRO A 308 21.64 -5.14 8.20
C PRO A 308 20.14 -4.92 7.95
N GLY A 309 19.67 -3.71 8.27
CA GLY A 309 18.28 -3.35 8.04
C GLY A 309 17.89 -3.45 6.57
N LEU A 310 16.65 -3.89 6.33
CA LEU A 310 16.17 -4.16 4.98
C LEU A 310 15.87 -2.87 4.22
N TRP A 311 15.99 -2.97 2.89
CA TRP A 311 15.63 -1.92 1.93
C TRP A 311 14.40 -2.31 1.12
N ASP A 312 13.40 -1.44 1.09
CA ASP A 312 12.31 -1.48 0.10
C ASP A 312 12.51 -0.35 -0.93
N ASN A 313 12.83 -0.71 -2.17
CA ASN A 313 13.22 0.27 -3.18
C ASN A 313 12.05 0.83 -4.00
N HIS A 314 10.81 0.44 -3.66
CA HIS A 314 9.59 0.91 -4.32
C HIS A 314 8.44 1.05 -3.34
N VAL A 315 8.36 2.21 -2.72
CA VAL A 315 7.26 2.55 -1.81
C VAL A 315 6.57 3.85 -2.23
N HIS A 316 5.39 4.05 -1.67
CA HIS A 316 4.58 5.26 -1.77
C HIS A 316 4.10 5.61 -0.36
N LEU A 317 4.94 6.31 0.41
CA LEU A 317 4.75 6.47 1.85
C LEU A 317 3.48 7.25 2.20
N ASP A 318 2.56 6.59 2.91
CA ASP A 318 1.41 7.17 3.61
C ASP A 318 1.58 7.01 5.14
N SER A 319 0.76 7.69 5.93
CA SER A 319 0.77 7.86 7.38
C SER A 319 1.16 6.63 8.20
N VAL A 320 0.73 5.42 7.82
CA VAL A 320 1.00 4.18 8.56
C VAL A 320 2.23 3.41 8.11
N ASP A 321 2.75 3.69 6.91
CA ASP A 321 3.77 2.86 6.27
C ASP A 321 5.09 2.90 7.04
N GLY A 322 5.43 4.02 7.67
CA GLY A 322 6.64 4.14 8.48
C GLY A 322 6.71 3.12 9.62
N LEU A 323 5.58 2.95 10.32
CA LEU A 323 5.44 1.97 11.40
C LEU A 323 5.47 0.54 10.85
N LEU A 324 4.73 0.25 9.78
CA LEU A 324 4.68 -1.07 9.15
C LEU A 324 6.06 -1.51 8.63
N HIS A 325 6.78 -0.60 7.98
CA HIS A 325 8.14 -0.86 7.49
C HIS A 325 9.09 -1.19 8.63
N LEU A 326 9.16 -0.36 9.68
CA LEU A 326 10.02 -0.68 10.82
C LEU A 326 9.58 -1.96 11.53
N ALA A 327 8.28 -2.23 11.70
CA ALA A 327 7.82 -3.48 12.32
C ALA A 327 8.23 -4.72 11.51
N ALA A 328 8.39 -4.60 10.19
CA ALA A 328 8.83 -5.67 9.32
C ALA A 328 10.35 -5.76 9.10
N GLY A 329 11.14 -4.88 9.75
CA GLY A 329 12.60 -4.86 9.61
C GLY A 329 13.15 -3.97 8.49
N VAL A 330 12.30 -3.16 7.86
CA VAL A 330 12.67 -2.25 6.77
C VAL A 330 13.12 -0.92 7.35
N THR A 331 14.44 -0.68 7.42
CA THR A 331 15.00 0.55 7.98
C THR A 331 15.26 1.62 6.94
N SER A 332 15.27 1.26 5.65
CA SER A 332 15.48 2.18 4.54
C SER A 332 14.50 1.91 3.41
N VAL A 333 14.04 2.98 2.77
CA VAL A 333 13.14 2.90 1.62
C VAL A 333 13.53 3.89 0.54
N ARG A 334 13.15 3.61 -0.71
CA ARG A 334 13.11 4.60 -1.78
C ARG A 334 11.65 4.87 -2.15
N ASP A 335 11.21 6.09 -1.87
CA ASP A 335 9.88 6.54 -2.29
C ASP A 335 9.96 6.97 -3.75
N LEU A 336 9.17 6.29 -4.59
CA LEU A 336 9.23 6.43 -6.03
C LEU A 336 8.17 7.37 -6.61
N ALA A 337 7.10 7.66 -5.87
CA ALA A 337 6.13 8.66 -6.27
C ALA A 337 5.33 9.15 -5.06
N ASN A 338 5.61 10.39 -4.67
CA ASN A 338 4.87 11.08 -3.62
C ASN A 338 4.65 12.53 -4.01
N ASP A 339 3.86 13.25 -3.21
CA ASP A 339 3.72 14.68 -3.34
C ASP A 339 5.07 15.38 -3.16
N GLU A 340 5.40 16.26 -4.10
CA GLU A 340 6.72 16.86 -4.14
C GLU A 340 6.98 17.77 -2.93
N GLN A 341 5.95 18.37 -2.35
CA GLN A 341 6.06 19.35 -1.26
C GLN A 341 5.89 18.72 0.12
N ALA A 342 5.03 17.71 0.25
CA ALA A 342 4.74 17.07 1.53
C ALA A 342 5.84 16.10 1.98
N LEU A 343 6.41 15.33 1.04
CA LEU A 343 7.39 14.28 1.36
C LEU A 343 8.63 14.81 2.12
N PRO A 344 9.31 15.91 1.70
CA PRO A 344 10.48 16.40 2.42
C PRO A 344 10.22 16.72 3.89
N GLY A 345 9.04 17.28 4.21
CA GLY A 345 8.64 17.57 5.58
C GLY A 345 8.47 16.32 6.41
N ARG A 346 7.95 15.23 5.82
CA ARG A 346 7.84 13.92 6.48
C ARG A 346 9.20 13.26 6.71
N VAL A 347 10.08 13.30 5.70
CA VAL A 347 11.45 12.80 5.83
C VAL A 347 12.16 13.48 7.00
N GLN A 348 12.04 14.81 7.13
CA GLN A 348 12.61 15.53 8.27
C GLN A 348 12.07 15.04 9.62
N ARG A 349 10.78 14.71 9.73
CA ARG A 349 10.20 14.16 10.98
C ARG A 349 10.72 12.76 11.30
N PHE A 350 10.91 11.89 10.29
CA PHE A 350 11.54 10.57 10.48
C PHE A 350 13.01 10.67 10.90
N GLU A 351 13.76 11.64 10.36
CA GLU A 351 15.16 11.87 10.75
C GLU A 351 15.28 12.50 12.14
N ALA A 352 14.34 13.38 12.52
CA ALA A 352 14.27 13.98 13.85
C ALA A 352 13.77 13.03 14.94
N GLY A 353 13.23 11.86 14.57
CA GLY A 353 12.63 10.91 15.52
C GLY A 353 11.29 11.38 16.10
N THR A 354 10.68 12.43 15.52
CA THR A 354 9.34 12.92 15.92
C THR A 354 8.21 12.19 15.20
N GLU A 355 8.54 11.33 14.24
CA GLU A 355 7.63 10.41 13.58
C GLU A 355 8.41 9.09 13.37
N ILE A 356 7.78 7.94 13.62
CA ILE A 356 8.45 6.64 13.42
C ILE A 356 8.42 6.26 11.95
N GLY A 357 9.59 6.02 11.37
CA GLY A 357 9.69 5.53 10.00
C GLY A 357 11.11 5.26 9.54
N PRO A 358 11.23 4.65 8.35
CA PRO A 358 12.51 4.32 7.75
C PRO A 358 13.26 5.59 7.32
N ARG A 359 14.52 5.41 6.96
CA ARG A 359 15.28 6.37 6.17
C ARG A 359 14.74 6.40 4.74
N VAL A 360 14.59 7.60 4.17
CA VAL A 360 13.95 7.75 2.85
C VAL A 360 14.93 8.29 1.82
N ILE A 361 15.03 7.60 0.69
CA ILE A 361 15.61 8.12 -0.54
C ILE A 361 14.47 8.65 -1.40
N MET A 362 14.45 9.96 -1.64
CA MET A 362 13.36 10.59 -2.38
C MET A 362 13.63 10.54 -3.88
N ALA A 363 12.67 10.01 -4.65
CA ALA A 363 12.62 10.14 -6.10
C ALA A 363 11.49 11.08 -6.53
N GLY A 364 11.80 11.98 -7.45
CA GLY A 364 10.84 12.94 -7.97
C GLY A 364 9.90 12.26 -8.94
N PHE A 365 8.63 12.63 -8.97
CA PHE A 365 7.63 12.02 -9.82
C PHE A 365 7.09 13.02 -10.83
N MET A 366 7.03 12.64 -12.12
CA MET A 366 6.52 13.51 -13.18
C MET A 366 5.79 12.74 -14.27
N ASP A 367 4.80 13.39 -14.89
CA ASP A 367 4.05 12.83 -16.01
C ASP A 367 3.66 13.90 -17.05
N GLY A 368 3.20 13.46 -18.22
CA GLY A 368 2.62 14.33 -19.25
C GLY A 368 1.13 14.64 -19.00
N SER A 369 0.62 15.71 -19.61
CA SER A 369 -0.81 16.02 -19.54
C SER A 369 -1.65 15.10 -20.45
N GLY A 370 -2.88 14.83 -20.03
CA GLY A 370 -3.83 14.02 -20.79
C GLY A 370 -4.89 13.35 -19.93
N PRO A 371 -5.81 12.60 -20.55
CA PRO A 371 -6.87 11.88 -19.83
C PRO A 371 -6.34 10.73 -18.96
N PHE A 372 -5.08 10.33 -19.16
CA PHE A 372 -4.41 9.25 -18.43
C PHE A 372 -3.31 9.73 -17.46
N THR A 373 -3.20 11.05 -17.26
CA THR A 373 -2.17 11.65 -16.41
C THR A 373 -2.15 11.00 -15.02
N GLY A 374 -0.94 10.68 -14.57
CA GLY A 374 -0.65 10.14 -13.26
C GLY A 374 -1.05 11.09 -12.12
N PRO A 375 -1.05 10.59 -10.89
CA PRO A 375 -1.52 11.32 -9.72
C PRO A 375 -0.48 12.33 -9.23
N THR A 376 -0.11 13.29 -10.08
CA THR A 376 0.93 14.28 -9.79
C THR A 376 0.51 15.68 -10.22
N ARG A 377 1.00 16.68 -9.48
CA ARG A 377 0.93 18.10 -9.84
C ARG A 377 2.08 18.49 -10.78
N VAL A 378 3.10 17.65 -10.89
CA VAL A 378 4.29 17.85 -11.72
C VAL A 378 4.03 17.37 -13.15
N ILE A 379 3.49 18.29 -13.95
CA ILE A 379 3.19 18.08 -15.36
C ILE A 379 4.35 18.57 -16.25
N VAL A 380 4.79 17.72 -17.17
CA VAL A 380 5.93 17.96 -18.07
C VAL A 380 5.52 17.72 -19.53
N ASP A 381 5.24 18.81 -20.25
CA ASP A 381 4.83 18.76 -21.66
C ASP A 381 5.82 19.40 -22.63
N SER A 382 6.85 20.05 -22.09
CA SER A 382 7.84 20.84 -22.83
C SER A 382 9.26 20.69 -22.26
N PRO A 383 10.30 21.01 -23.06
CA PRO A 383 11.67 21.10 -22.57
C PRO A 383 11.87 22.01 -21.35
N SER A 384 11.16 23.15 -21.31
CA SER A 384 11.24 24.09 -20.19
C SER A 384 10.61 23.54 -18.91
N ASP A 385 9.53 22.75 -19.02
CA ASP A 385 8.96 22.07 -17.84
C ASP A 385 9.91 21.02 -17.29
N ALA A 386 10.54 20.24 -18.18
CA ALA A 386 11.53 19.24 -17.81
C ALA A 386 12.72 19.89 -17.07
N GLU A 387 13.27 20.97 -17.62
CA GLU A 387 14.37 21.70 -16.98
C GLU A 387 13.97 22.28 -15.62
N ARG A 388 12.81 22.92 -15.52
CA ARG A 388 12.30 23.47 -14.25
C ARG A 388 12.22 22.40 -13.18
N TRP A 389 11.53 21.29 -13.47
CA TRP A 389 11.22 20.28 -12.46
C TRP A 389 12.42 19.41 -12.10
N VAL A 390 13.28 19.05 -13.06
CA VAL A 390 14.51 18.31 -12.74
C VAL A 390 15.43 19.15 -11.85
N ASN A 391 15.59 20.44 -12.15
CA ASN A 391 16.38 21.33 -11.30
C ASN A 391 15.77 21.48 -9.92
N TRP A 392 14.46 21.68 -9.84
CA TRP A 392 13.76 21.79 -8.55
C TRP A 392 13.96 20.53 -7.69
N TYR A 393 13.75 19.33 -8.24
CA TYR A 393 13.97 18.08 -7.51
C TYR A 393 15.42 17.93 -7.05
N ALA A 394 16.40 18.24 -7.92
CA ALA A 394 17.81 18.23 -7.54
C ALA A 394 18.10 19.18 -6.37
N ASP A 395 17.55 20.40 -6.42
CA ASP A 395 17.74 21.45 -5.41
C ASP A 395 17.08 21.09 -4.07
N GLN A 396 15.97 20.34 -4.10
CA GLN A 396 15.32 19.79 -2.90
C GLN A 396 16.01 18.53 -2.35
N GLY A 397 17.11 18.07 -2.98
CA GLY A 397 17.90 16.94 -2.48
C GLY A 397 17.38 15.56 -2.89
N TYR A 398 16.44 15.48 -3.84
CA TYR A 398 16.05 14.21 -4.45
C TYR A 398 17.25 13.55 -5.14
N ARG A 399 17.18 12.23 -5.37
CA ARG A 399 18.29 11.43 -5.93
C ARG A 399 17.96 10.76 -7.25
N GLN A 400 16.69 10.76 -7.63
CA GLN A 400 16.18 10.08 -8.80
C GLN A 400 14.96 10.82 -9.34
N ILE A 401 14.70 10.67 -10.64
CA ILE A 401 13.46 11.08 -11.31
C ILE A 401 12.75 9.82 -11.79
N LYS A 402 11.50 9.64 -11.40
CA LYS A 402 10.54 8.67 -11.92
C LYS A 402 9.64 9.36 -12.95
N VAL A 403 9.75 8.95 -14.21
CA VAL A 403 8.78 9.32 -15.26
C VAL A 403 7.62 8.33 -15.30
N TYR A 404 6.51 8.76 -15.90
CA TYR A 404 5.29 7.97 -15.96
C TYR A 404 4.71 7.85 -17.37
N SER A 405 3.68 7.00 -17.51
CA SER A 405 3.22 6.52 -18.80
C SER A 405 2.69 7.58 -19.76
N SER A 406 2.19 8.73 -19.29
CA SER A 406 1.67 9.80 -20.17
C SER A 406 2.74 10.78 -20.66
N LEU A 407 3.98 10.68 -20.16
CA LEU A 407 5.09 11.48 -20.65
C LEU A 407 5.33 11.22 -22.15
N LYS A 408 5.60 12.28 -22.90
CA LYS A 408 5.94 12.16 -24.32
C LYS A 408 7.33 11.52 -24.51
N PRO A 409 7.49 10.43 -25.28
CA PRO A 409 8.77 9.73 -25.43
C PRO A 409 9.93 10.63 -25.88
N GLU A 410 9.68 11.65 -26.70
CA GLU A 410 10.70 12.60 -27.17
C GLU A 410 11.34 13.46 -26.07
N LEU A 411 10.69 13.57 -24.90
CA LEU A 411 11.24 14.30 -23.75
C LEU A 411 12.20 13.44 -22.91
N VAL A 412 12.15 12.11 -23.02
CA VAL A 412 12.96 11.22 -22.19
C VAL A 412 14.47 11.48 -22.32
N PRO A 413 15.06 11.59 -23.54
CA PRO A 413 16.49 11.85 -23.65
C PRO A 413 16.93 13.18 -23.05
N LEU A 414 16.06 14.20 -23.10
CA LEU A 414 16.32 15.48 -22.46
C LEU A 414 16.30 15.34 -20.93
N ILE A 415 15.26 14.71 -20.39
CA ILE A 415 15.11 14.50 -18.93
C ILE A 415 16.28 13.68 -18.39
N ALA A 416 16.67 12.61 -19.07
CA ALA A 416 17.84 11.80 -18.70
C ALA A 416 19.10 12.66 -18.59
N ARG A 417 19.39 13.45 -19.63
CA ARG A 417 20.57 14.33 -19.67
C ARG A 417 20.55 15.36 -18.54
N LEU A 418 19.40 15.99 -18.31
CA LEU A 418 19.23 16.98 -17.24
C LEU A 418 19.44 16.32 -15.87
N ALA A 419 18.80 15.17 -15.63
CA ALA A 419 18.91 14.40 -14.39
C ALA A 419 20.38 14.04 -14.11
N HIS A 420 21.06 13.43 -15.09
CA HIS A 420 22.48 13.05 -14.96
C HIS A 420 23.39 14.26 -14.73
N SER A 421 23.13 15.41 -15.38
CA SER A 421 23.93 16.63 -15.17
C SER A 421 23.81 17.21 -13.75
N ARG A 422 22.71 16.90 -13.05
CA ARG A 422 22.47 17.23 -11.64
C ARG A 422 22.81 16.07 -10.70
N GLY A 423 23.37 14.97 -11.21
CA GLY A 423 23.74 13.78 -10.46
C GLY A 423 22.55 12.88 -10.06
N LEU A 424 21.35 13.12 -10.58
CA LEU A 424 20.16 12.30 -10.39
C LEU A 424 20.19 11.08 -11.31
N ARG A 425 19.48 10.02 -10.93
CA ARG A 425 19.15 8.87 -11.82
C ARG A 425 17.80 9.08 -12.51
N LEU A 426 17.54 8.40 -13.62
CA LEU A 426 16.24 8.33 -14.29
C LEU A 426 15.67 6.91 -14.22
N SER A 427 14.42 6.78 -13.80
CA SER A 427 13.65 5.53 -13.85
C SER A 427 12.20 5.78 -14.23
N GLY A 428 11.40 4.72 -14.32
CA GLY A 428 9.96 4.84 -14.16
C GLY A 428 9.14 3.82 -14.91
N HIS A 429 7.87 4.16 -15.10
CA HIS A 429 7.04 3.45 -16.08
C HIS A 429 7.55 3.82 -17.46
N VAL A 430 7.70 2.83 -18.33
CA VAL A 430 8.06 3.10 -19.71
C VAL A 430 6.91 3.90 -20.35
N PRO A 431 7.18 5.06 -20.98
CA PRO A 431 6.16 5.87 -21.65
C PRO A 431 5.30 5.07 -22.64
N ALA A 432 4.02 5.40 -22.74
CA ALA A 432 2.94 4.57 -23.31
C ALA A 432 3.22 3.89 -24.66
N THR A 433 3.93 4.57 -25.55
CA THR A 433 4.20 4.16 -26.93
C THR A 433 5.68 3.86 -27.17
N MET A 434 6.42 3.59 -26.09
CA MET A 434 7.83 3.23 -26.07
C MET A 434 7.97 1.82 -25.48
N VAL A 435 9.00 1.08 -25.89
CA VAL A 435 9.39 -0.19 -25.24
C VAL A 435 10.61 0.00 -24.34
N ALA A 436 10.83 -0.91 -23.39
CA ALA A 436 11.90 -0.79 -22.40
C ALA A 436 13.29 -0.60 -23.02
N SER A 437 13.60 -1.31 -24.12
CA SER A 437 14.86 -1.16 -24.86
C SER A 437 15.09 0.28 -25.35
N GLN A 438 14.06 0.94 -25.87
CA GLN A 438 14.11 2.34 -26.30
C GLN A 438 14.26 3.29 -25.12
N PHE A 439 13.59 3.01 -24.00
CA PHE A 439 13.68 3.82 -22.79
C PHE A 439 15.08 3.82 -22.19
N ILE A 440 15.75 2.66 -22.20
CA ILE A 440 17.15 2.51 -21.79
C ILE A 440 18.08 3.26 -22.77
N ASP A 441 17.86 3.13 -24.08
CA ASP A 441 18.67 3.86 -25.06
C ASP A 441 18.49 5.38 -24.98
N ALA A 442 17.33 5.84 -24.49
CA ALA A 442 17.06 7.23 -24.16
C ALA A 442 17.73 7.70 -22.86
N GLY A 443 18.39 6.82 -22.10
CA GLY A 443 19.18 7.16 -20.92
C GLY A 443 18.56 6.81 -19.57
N ALA A 444 17.54 5.95 -19.53
CA ALA A 444 17.03 5.42 -18.27
C ALA A 444 18.07 4.52 -17.56
N ASP A 445 18.28 4.75 -16.27
CA ASP A 445 19.18 3.97 -15.41
C ASP A 445 18.50 2.73 -14.83
N GLU A 446 17.16 2.72 -14.80
CA GLU A 446 16.40 1.72 -14.06
C GLU A 446 14.99 1.51 -14.60
N LEU A 447 14.57 0.25 -14.67
CA LEU A 447 13.21 -0.17 -15.04
C LEU A 447 12.41 -0.51 -13.79
N GLN A 448 11.17 -0.02 -13.75
CA GLN A 448 10.21 -0.33 -12.71
C GLN A 448 9.21 -1.37 -13.21
N HIS A 449 8.90 -2.33 -12.34
CA HIS A 449 7.92 -3.40 -12.52
C HIS A 449 8.27 -4.42 -13.62
N MET A 450 8.17 -5.71 -13.29
CA MET A 450 8.46 -6.81 -14.21
C MET A 450 7.56 -6.78 -15.46
N ASN A 451 6.33 -6.26 -15.36
CA ASN A 451 5.47 -6.13 -16.53
C ASN A 451 6.11 -5.23 -17.60
N PHE A 452 6.72 -4.09 -17.27
CA PHE A 452 7.35 -3.22 -18.28
C PHE A 452 8.59 -3.85 -18.91
N VAL A 453 9.31 -4.69 -18.16
CA VAL A 453 10.42 -5.50 -18.70
C VAL A 453 9.89 -6.46 -19.77
N MET A 454 8.79 -7.17 -19.49
CA MET A 454 8.22 -8.16 -20.40
C MET A 454 7.42 -7.54 -21.56
N LEU A 455 6.77 -6.38 -21.34
CA LEU A 455 6.06 -5.62 -22.37
C LEU A 455 6.98 -5.14 -23.50
N ASN A 456 8.31 -5.15 -23.30
CA ASN A 456 9.27 -4.94 -24.38
C ASN A 456 9.01 -5.86 -25.58
N PHE A 457 8.53 -7.09 -25.34
CA PHE A 457 8.27 -8.11 -26.36
C PHE A 457 6.79 -8.20 -26.78
N LEU A 458 5.91 -7.41 -26.15
CA LEU A 458 4.46 -7.48 -26.32
C LEU A 458 3.86 -6.14 -26.77
N SER A 459 4.65 -5.33 -27.50
CA SER A 459 4.23 -4.01 -27.96
C SER A 459 3.08 -4.02 -28.96
N LYS A 460 2.82 -5.16 -29.63
CA LYS A 460 1.68 -5.32 -30.53
C LYS A 460 0.39 -5.56 -29.76
N GLU A 461 0.47 -6.31 -28.67
CA GLU A 461 -0.63 -6.69 -27.79
C GLU A 461 -0.99 -5.56 -26.82
N ALA A 462 -0.01 -4.74 -26.44
CA ALA A 462 -0.16 -3.55 -25.59
C ALA A 462 0.51 -2.32 -26.25
N PRO A 463 -0.07 -1.78 -27.33
CA PRO A 463 0.50 -0.63 -28.04
C PRO A 463 0.41 0.69 -27.27
N ASP A 464 -0.44 0.76 -26.24
CA ASP A 464 -0.57 1.88 -25.32
C ASP A 464 -0.63 1.38 -23.88
N THR A 465 0.46 1.55 -23.13
CA THR A 465 0.55 1.03 -21.76
C THR A 465 -0.21 1.86 -20.72
N ARG A 466 -0.99 2.88 -21.12
CA ARG A 466 -1.85 3.65 -20.20
C ARG A 466 -3.17 2.96 -19.89
N ASP A 467 -3.60 2.02 -20.74
CA ASP A 467 -4.84 1.27 -20.56
C ASP A 467 -4.62 -0.14 -19.96
N MET A 468 -5.69 -0.93 -19.85
CA MET A 468 -5.66 -2.28 -19.28
C MET A 468 -4.89 -3.32 -20.12
N SER A 469 -4.53 -3.01 -21.36
CA SER A 469 -3.73 -3.91 -22.23
C SER A 469 -2.39 -4.24 -21.59
N ARG A 470 -1.78 -3.31 -20.84
CA ARG A 470 -0.49 -3.54 -20.15
C ARG A 470 -0.49 -4.73 -19.18
N PHE A 471 -1.66 -5.10 -18.66
CA PHE A 471 -1.82 -6.23 -17.74
C PHE A 471 -2.41 -7.43 -18.45
N THR A 472 -3.43 -7.21 -19.29
CA THR A 472 -4.11 -8.31 -19.99
C THR A 472 -3.21 -8.96 -21.04
N ALA A 473 -2.33 -8.22 -21.72
CA ALA A 473 -1.34 -8.77 -22.64
C ALA A 473 -0.36 -9.71 -21.91
N ILE A 474 0.10 -9.30 -20.72
CA ILE A 474 0.95 -10.13 -19.86
C ILE A 474 0.21 -11.39 -19.44
N GLY A 475 -1.03 -11.27 -18.94
CA GLY A 475 -1.86 -12.41 -18.57
C GLY A 475 -2.04 -13.42 -19.71
N LYS A 476 -2.19 -12.95 -20.95
CA LYS A 476 -2.41 -13.81 -22.12
C LYS A 476 -1.13 -14.37 -22.75
N HIS A 477 -0.01 -13.64 -22.69
CA HIS A 477 1.14 -13.89 -23.55
C HIS A 477 2.49 -14.01 -22.83
N ALA A 478 2.60 -13.70 -21.54
CA ALA A 478 3.87 -13.76 -20.80
C ALA A 478 4.57 -15.12 -20.91
N ALA A 479 3.81 -16.21 -20.80
CA ALA A 479 4.34 -17.58 -20.90
C ALA A 479 4.79 -17.99 -22.31
N ASN A 480 4.52 -17.17 -23.34
CA ASN A 480 4.93 -17.43 -24.72
C ASN A 480 6.25 -16.72 -25.07
N ILE A 481 6.80 -15.91 -24.16
CA ILE A 481 8.09 -15.23 -24.37
C ILE A 481 9.20 -16.30 -24.27
N ASP A 482 9.88 -16.54 -25.39
CA ASP A 482 11.00 -17.48 -25.46
C ASP A 482 12.28 -16.83 -24.89
N LEU A 483 12.65 -17.24 -23.67
CA LEU A 483 13.85 -16.77 -22.98
C LEU A 483 15.16 -17.11 -23.71
N ASP A 484 15.14 -18.09 -24.61
CA ASP A 484 16.29 -18.52 -25.40
C ASP A 484 16.39 -17.81 -26.76
N SER A 485 15.39 -17.02 -27.12
CA SER A 485 15.38 -16.25 -28.36
C SER A 485 16.50 -15.21 -28.40
N GLU A 486 16.97 -14.90 -29.61
CA GLU A 486 17.97 -13.85 -29.83
C GLU A 486 17.48 -12.48 -29.34
N GLU A 487 16.18 -12.20 -29.47
CA GLU A 487 15.54 -10.97 -29.04
C GLU A 487 15.64 -10.78 -27.52
N VAL A 488 15.25 -11.79 -26.74
CA VAL A 488 15.32 -11.73 -25.26
C VAL A 488 16.76 -11.68 -24.79
N ARG A 489 17.65 -12.52 -25.33
CA ARG A 489 19.08 -12.50 -24.98
C ARG A 489 19.74 -11.17 -25.32
N GLY A 490 19.39 -10.57 -26.46
CA GLY A 490 19.86 -9.24 -26.87
C GLY A 490 19.42 -8.13 -25.91
N PHE A 491 18.17 -8.16 -25.46
CA PHE A 491 17.64 -7.21 -24.47
C PHE A 491 18.30 -7.39 -23.10
N ILE A 492 18.46 -8.62 -22.61
CA ILE A 492 19.17 -8.88 -21.34
C ILE A 492 20.62 -8.40 -21.42
N ALA A 493 21.31 -8.65 -22.54
CA ALA A 493 22.66 -8.15 -22.76
C ALA A 493 22.71 -6.61 -22.82
N GLN A 494 21.66 -5.94 -23.31
CA GLN A 494 21.55 -4.49 -23.25
C GLN A 494 21.45 -4.01 -21.79
N LEU A 495 20.62 -4.64 -20.95
CA LEU A 495 20.52 -4.31 -19.52
C LEU A 495 21.88 -4.40 -18.82
N VAL A 496 22.61 -5.50 -19.04
CA VAL A 496 23.96 -5.69 -18.47
C VAL A 496 24.93 -4.62 -18.98
N ARG A 497 25.01 -4.40 -20.29
CA ARG A 497 25.93 -3.42 -20.90
C ARG A 497 25.66 -2.00 -20.42
N ARG A 498 24.39 -1.65 -20.21
CA ARG A 498 23.95 -0.33 -19.75
C ARG A 498 23.96 -0.20 -18.24
N GLN A 499 24.25 -1.28 -17.50
CA GLN A 499 24.16 -1.34 -16.05
C GLN A 499 22.77 -0.92 -15.54
N THR A 500 21.74 -1.25 -16.32
CA THR A 500 20.35 -0.92 -16.00
C THR A 500 19.94 -1.75 -14.78
N VAL A 501 19.40 -1.07 -13.78
CA VAL A 501 18.83 -1.71 -12.59
C VAL A 501 17.39 -2.16 -12.91
N VAL A 502 16.97 -3.30 -12.38
CA VAL A 502 15.59 -3.77 -12.47
C VAL A 502 15.02 -3.86 -11.06
N ASP A 503 13.87 -3.22 -10.88
CA ASP A 503 12.99 -3.36 -9.72
C ASP A 503 11.70 -4.12 -10.17
N PRO A 504 11.61 -5.43 -9.91
CA PRO A 504 10.54 -6.29 -10.38
C PRO A 504 9.13 -6.06 -9.82
N THR A 505 8.98 -5.65 -8.56
CA THR A 505 7.69 -5.59 -7.83
C THR A 505 6.80 -6.82 -8.07
N LEU A 506 7.29 -8.04 -7.81
CA LEU A 506 6.57 -9.28 -8.14
C LEU A 506 5.33 -9.51 -7.28
N GLY A 507 5.30 -9.05 -6.02
CA GLY A 507 4.17 -9.25 -5.10
C GLY A 507 2.83 -8.70 -5.63
N ILE A 508 2.84 -7.56 -6.33
CA ILE A 508 1.64 -7.03 -6.98
C ILE A 508 1.16 -7.93 -8.13
N PHE A 509 2.08 -8.54 -8.88
CA PHE A 509 1.73 -9.42 -10.00
C PHE A 509 1.28 -10.79 -9.54
N GLU A 510 1.85 -11.32 -8.45
CA GLU A 510 1.32 -12.51 -7.78
C GLU A 510 -0.15 -12.28 -7.42
N SER A 511 -0.42 -11.19 -6.69
CA SER A 511 -1.78 -10.83 -6.27
C SER A 511 -2.70 -10.67 -7.48
N MET A 512 -2.21 -10.04 -8.55
CA MET A 512 -2.97 -9.76 -9.76
C MET A 512 -3.37 -11.02 -10.55
N PHE A 513 -2.48 -12.01 -10.67
CA PHE A 513 -2.69 -13.18 -11.53
C PHE A 513 -3.12 -14.45 -10.80
N GLU A 514 -2.80 -14.59 -9.51
CA GLU A 514 -3.04 -15.81 -8.73
C GLU A 514 -4.21 -15.67 -7.72
N SER A 515 -4.65 -14.45 -7.39
CA SER A 515 -5.70 -14.28 -6.38
C SER A 515 -7.10 -14.49 -6.96
N GLU A 516 -7.87 -15.38 -6.35
CA GLU A 516 -9.29 -15.58 -6.65
C GLU A 516 -10.17 -14.92 -5.56
N ALA A 517 -11.28 -14.30 -5.97
CA ALA A 517 -12.22 -13.71 -5.04
C ALA A 517 -12.78 -14.78 -4.08
N GLY A 518 -12.82 -14.48 -2.79
CA GLY A 518 -13.20 -15.42 -1.74
C GLY A 518 -12.08 -16.31 -1.21
N SER A 519 -10.88 -16.20 -1.77
CA SER A 519 -9.71 -16.98 -1.37
C SER A 519 -8.60 -16.07 -0.86
N VAL A 520 -7.82 -16.58 0.10
CA VAL A 520 -6.63 -15.89 0.58
C VAL A 520 -5.55 -15.93 -0.51
N ALA A 521 -5.10 -14.75 -0.93
CA ALA A 521 -3.99 -14.64 -1.88
C ALA A 521 -2.72 -15.29 -1.32
N PRO A 522 -1.95 -16.07 -2.13
CA PRO A 522 -0.77 -16.77 -1.64
C PRO A 522 0.24 -15.88 -0.91
N GLY A 523 0.45 -14.65 -1.38
CA GLY A 523 1.40 -13.72 -0.78
C GLY A 523 1.06 -13.22 0.63
N TYR A 524 -0.21 -13.35 1.04
CA TYR A 524 -0.71 -12.91 2.34
C TYR A 524 -1.12 -14.06 3.26
N ALA A 525 -1.05 -15.32 2.80
CA ALA A 525 -1.53 -16.49 3.55
C ALA A 525 -0.96 -16.58 4.97
N ASP A 526 0.32 -16.26 5.15
CA ASP A 526 1.01 -16.36 6.44
C ASP A 526 0.73 -15.18 7.39
N VAL A 527 0.09 -14.10 6.91
CA VAL A 527 -0.11 -12.87 7.69
C VAL A 527 -1.54 -12.42 7.78
N ILE A 528 -2.45 -12.92 6.94
CA ILE A 528 -3.81 -12.39 6.83
C ILE A 528 -4.60 -12.43 8.14
N GLU A 529 -4.42 -13.47 8.96
CA GLU A 529 -5.10 -13.62 10.26
C GLU A 529 -4.56 -12.64 11.31
N ARG A 530 -3.41 -12.02 11.06
CA ARG A 530 -2.83 -10.98 11.93
C ARG A 530 -3.37 -9.60 11.59
N LEU A 531 -3.91 -9.39 10.39
CA LEU A 531 -4.29 -8.05 9.92
C LEU A 531 -5.64 -7.62 10.51
N PRO A 532 -5.89 -6.29 10.60
CA PRO A 532 -7.20 -5.77 10.98
C PRO A 532 -8.32 -6.38 10.11
N PRO A 533 -9.51 -6.68 10.68
CA PRO A 533 -10.55 -7.41 9.98
C PRO A 533 -10.93 -6.84 8.61
N GLN A 534 -11.04 -5.51 8.47
CA GLN A 534 -11.43 -4.92 7.18
C GLN A 534 -10.29 -4.97 6.15
N VAL A 535 -9.03 -4.89 6.61
CA VAL A 535 -7.86 -5.10 5.73
C VAL A 535 -7.86 -6.54 5.22
N ARG A 536 -8.04 -7.54 6.11
CA ARG A 536 -8.20 -8.94 5.71
C ARG A 536 -9.27 -9.13 4.66
N ARG A 537 -10.45 -8.52 4.84
CA ARG A 537 -11.57 -8.62 3.89
C ARG A 537 -11.24 -8.03 2.53
N SER A 538 -10.52 -6.90 2.49
CA SER A 538 -10.08 -6.30 1.21
C SER A 538 -9.15 -7.22 0.42
N LEU A 539 -8.32 -8.02 1.10
CA LEU A 539 -7.40 -8.99 0.47
C LEU A 539 -8.12 -10.22 -0.11
N LEU A 540 -9.41 -10.39 0.16
CA LEU A 540 -10.24 -11.48 -0.38
C LEU A 540 -11.01 -11.08 -1.66
N LEU A 541 -10.88 -9.85 -2.14
CA LEU A 541 -11.55 -9.38 -3.36
C LEU A 541 -11.00 -10.02 -4.66
N GLY A 542 -9.81 -10.63 -4.59
CA GLY A 542 -9.16 -11.30 -5.70
C GLY A 542 -8.37 -10.36 -6.63
N GLY A 543 -7.82 -10.93 -7.70
CA GLY A 543 -7.04 -10.22 -8.72
C GLY A 543 -7.82 -9.95 -10.00
N LEU A 544 -7.12 -9.93 -11.13
CA LEU A 544 -7.76 -9.81 -12.44
C LEU A 544 -8.64 -11.03 -12.72
N LYS A 545 -9.83 -10.79 -13.29
CA LYS A 545 -10.77 -11.84 -13.69
C LYS A 545 -10.66 -12.08 -15.19
N PRO A 546 -9.91 -13.10 -15.66
CA PRO A 546 -9.83 -13.41 -17.07
C PRO A 546 -11.13 -14.03 -17.57
N ASP A 547 -11.38 -13.90 -18.88
CA ASP A 547 -12.40 -14.71 -19.56
C ASP A 547 -12.07 -16.20 -19.44
N ALA A 548 -13.09 -17.05 -19.50
CA ALA A 548 -12.92 -18.50 -19.35
C ALA A 548 -11.91 -19.09 -20.35
N ALA A 549 -11.82 -18.52 -21.57
CA ALA A 549 -10.87 -18.94 -22.59
C ALA A 549 -9.40 -18.60 -22.25
N ASP A 550 -9.17 -17.55 -21.45
CA ASP A 550 -7.84 -17.03 -21.13
C ASP A 550 -7.33 -17.51 -19.75
N LYS A 551 -8.19 -18.14 -18.91
CA LYS A 551 -7.84 -18.54 -17.54
C LYS A 551 -6.54 -19.37 -17.46
N ALA A 552 -6.33 -20.29 -18.40
CA ALA A 552 -5.13 -21.12 -18.44
C ALA A 552 -3.87 -20.34 -18.82
N ALA A 553 -3.97 -19.27 -19.61
CA ALA A 553 -2.84 -18.41 -19.92
C ALA A 553 -2.46 -17.55 -18.72
N TYR A 554 -3.47 -16.97 -18.05
CA TYR A 554 -3.27 -16.12 -16.86
C TYR A 554 -2.58 -16.88 -15.73
N SER A 555 -2.96 -18.14 -15.48
CA SER A 555 -2.32 -18.97 -14.45
C SER A 555 -0.87 -19.35 -14.78
N ARG A 556 -0.37 -19.06 -16.00
CA ARG A 556 1.04 -19.25 -16.37
C ARG A 556 1.81 -17.94 -16.42
N ALA A 557 1.14 -16.79 -16.32
CA ALA A 557 1.77 -15.48 -16.46
C ALA A 557 2.73 -15.20 -15.31
N PHE A 558 2.31 -15.42 -14.06
CA PHE A 558 3.18 -15.20 -12.91
C PHE A 558 4.35 -16.19 -12.83
N PRO A 559 4.18 -17.51 -13.06
CA PRO A 559 5.31 -18.43 -13.23
C PRO A 559 6.32 -17.98 -14.30
N ALA A 560 5.85 -17.43 -15.42
CA ALA A 560 6.74 -16.89 -16.47
C ALA A 560 7.54 -15.66 -15.98
N MET A 561 6.95 -14.80 -15.14
CA MET A 561 7.67 -13.69 -14.50
C MET A 561 8.82 -14.18 -13.61
N LEU A 562 8.59 -15.24 -12.82
CA LEU A 562 9.64 -15.83 -11.97
C LEU A 562 10.78 -16.42 -12.82
N GLN A 563 10.45 -17.07 -13.95
CA GLN A 563 11.45 -17.57 -14.89
C GLN A 563 12.26 -16.43 -15.52
N PHE A 564 11.60 -15.32 -15.88
CA PHE A 564 12.27 -14.14 -16.42
C PHE A 564 13.19 -13.49 -15.39
N LEU A 565 12.75 -13.35 -14.13
CA LEU A 565 13.59 -12.89 -13.02
C LEU A 565 14.86 -13.74 -12.86
N GLN A 566 14.70 -15.07 -12.90
CA GLN A 566 15.83 -15.98 -12.81
C GLN A 566 16.82 -15.78 -13.97
N ALA A 567 16.32 -15.57 -15.19
CA ALA A 567 17.16 -15.31 -16.36
C ALA A 567 17.95 -14.00 -16.21
N LEU A 568 17.31 -12.92 -15.72
CA LEU A 568 17.98 -11.65 -15.41
C LEU A 568 19.09 -11.83 -14.37
N PHE A 569 18.81 -12.55 -13.27
CA PHE A 569 19.80 -12.83 -12.23
C PHE A 569 20.99 -13.62 -12.78
N LYS A 570 20.74 -14.71 -13.51
CA LYS A 570 21.79 -15.56 -14.11
C LYS A 570 22.68 -14.79 -15.08
N ALA A 571 22.13 -13.79 -15.76
CA ALA A 571 22.88 -12.93 -16.67
C ALA A 571 23.68 -11.82 -15.97
N GLY A 572 23.53 -11.65 -14.66
CA GLY A 572 24.22 -10.62 -13.88
C GLY A 572 23.59 -9.23 -13.97
N VAL A 573 22.30 -9.14 -14.32
CA VAL A 573 21.54 -7.88 -14.23
C VAL A 573 21.42 -7.47 -12.77
N THR A 574 21.61 -6.19 -12.46
CA THR A 574 21.41 -5.68 -11.09
C THR A 574 19.93 -5.65 -10.78
N ILE A 575 19.52 -6.41 -9.77
CA ILE A 575 18.14 -6.52 -9.30
C ILE A 575 18.08 -6.02 -7.86
N ILE A 576 17.11 -5.18 -7.55
CA ILE A 576 16.83 -4.71 -6.18
C ILE A 576 15.35 -4.94 -5.84
N PRO A 577 15.02 -5.29 -4.59
CA PRO A 577 13.65 -5.53 -4.20
C PRO A 577 12.90 -4.21 -3.96
N GLY A 578 11.76 -4.07 -4.62
CA GLY A 578 10.74 -3.05 -4.40
C GLY A 578 9.36 -3.70 -4.43
N THR A 579 8.35 -3.08 -3.83
CA THR A 579 7.07 -3.77 -3.56
C THR A 579 5.86 -3.16 -4.24
N ASP A 580 5.68 -1.83 -4.19
CA ASP A 580 4.46 -1.14 -4.66
C ASP A 580 3.16 -1.74 -4.05
N THR A 581 3.26 -2.23 -2.82
CA THR A 581 2.15 -2.94 -2.14
C THR A 581 2.18 -2.69 -0.63
N LEU A 582 1.47 -3.51 0.16
CA LEU A 582 1.37 -3.37 1.61
C LEU A 582 2.75 -3.22 2.27
N ALA A 583 2.98 -2.09 2.92
CA ALA A 583 4.24 -1.76 3.58
C ALA A 583 4.69 -2.86 4.57
N GLY A 584 5.99 -3.13 4.57
CA GLY A 584 6.62 -4.17 5.39
C GLY A 584 6.34 -5.59 4.88
N PHE A 585 5.10 -6.07 5.01
CA PHE A 585 4.71 -7.44 4.63
C PHE A 585 4.94 -7.72 3.14
N GLY A 586 4.75 -6.73 2.28
CA GLY A 586 5.03 -6.81 0.85
C GLY A 586 6.49 -7.14 0.56
N LEU A 587 7.44 -6.55 1.31
CA LEU A 587 8.87 -6.78 1.09
C LEU A 587 9.25 -8.20 1.50
N GLN A 588 8.76 -8.66 2.65
CA GLN A 588 8.99 -10.04 3.10
C GLN A 588 8.53 -11.03 2.02
N ARG A 589 7.36 -10.79 1.40
CA ARG A 589 6.88 -11.60 0.29
C ARG A 589 7.73 -11.46 -0.98
N GLU A 590 8.13 -10.25 -1.35
CA GLU A 590 8.99 -10.00 -2.52
C GLU A 590 10.28 -10.81 -2.44
N LEU A 591 10.92 -10.84 -1.27
CA LEU A 591 12.15 -11.61 -1.05
C LEU A 591 11.90 -13.13 -1.10
N GLU A 592 10.77 -13.62 -0.57
CA GLU A 592 10.35 -15.01 -0.72
C GLU A 592 10.17 -15.38 -2.20
N LEU A 593 9.61 -14.48 -3.01
CA LEU A 593 9.42 -14.69 -4.45
C LEU A 593 10.76 -14.74 -5.20
N TYR A 594 11.77 -13.98 -4.78
CA TYR A 594 13.10 -14.02 -5.40
C TYR A 594 13.78 -15.35 -5.11
N ALA A 595 13.65 -15.85 -3.88
CA ALA A 595 14.10 -17.18 -3.52
C ALA A 595 13.31 -18.27 -4.29
N ALA A 596 12.00 -18.11 -4.45
CA ALA A 596 11.15 -19.03 -5.23
C ALA A 596 11.48 -19.05 -6.73
N ALA A 597 11.96 -17.94 -7.28
CA ALA A 597 12.54 -17.87 -8.62
C ALA A 597 13.90 -18.61 -8.74
N GLY A 598 14.45 -19.13 -7.64
CA GLY A 598 15.71 -19.87 -7.61
C GLY A 598 16.95 -19.00 -7.42
N ILE A 599 16.80 -17.75 -6.98
CA ILE A 599 17.93 -16.92 -6.55
C ILE A 599 18.39 -17.41 -5.16
N PRO A 600 19.70 -17.65 -4.94
CA PRO A 600 20.20 -18.04 -3.61
C PRO A 600 19.77 -17.04 -2.54
N THR A 601 19.29 -17.51 -1.40
CA THR A 601 18.82 -16.69 -0.28
C THR A 601 19.86 -15.66 0.16
N THR A 602 21.14 -16.04 0.25
CA THR A 602 22.24 -15.10 0.57
C THR A 602 22.37 -13.97 -0.44
N SER A 603 22.16 -14.24 -1.74
CA SER A 603 22.09 -13.21 -2.78
C SER A 603 20.87 -12.33 -2.62
N VAL A 604 19.71 -12.90 -2.30
CA VAL A 604 18.48 -12.12 -2.03
C VAL A 604 18.65 -11.18 -0.83
N LEU A 605 19.24 -11.67 0.28
CA LEU A 605 19.52 -10.81 1.45
C LEU A 605 20.53 -9.71 1.13
N ARG A 606 21.53 -10.01 0.29
CA ARG A 606 22.47 -8.99 -0.21
C ARG A 606 21.77 -7.93 -1.07
N MET A 607 20.87 -8.35 -1.96
CA MET A 607 20.04 -7.45 -2.76
C MET A 607 19.23 -6.52 -1.84
N ALA A 608 18.60 -7.07 -0.80
CA ALA A 608 17.78 -6.34 0.17
C ALA A 608 18.57 -5.48 1.17
N THR A 609 19.89 -5.46 1.09
CA THR A 609 20.76 -4.71 2.02
C THR A 609 21.82 -3.92 1.25
N LEU A 610 22.99 -4.52 1.02
CA LEU A 610 24.16 -3.85 0.46
C LEU A 610 23.96 -3.36 -0.98
N ASP A 611 23.36 -4.17 -1.86
CA ASP A 611 23.21 -3.75 -3.26
C ASP A 611 22.15 -2.64 -3.40
N SER A 612 21.07 -2.70 -2.61
CA SER A 612 20.11 -1.59 -2.50
C SER A 612 20.76 -0.31 -1.99
N ALA A 613 21.57 -0.39 -0.93
CA ALA A 613 22.33 0.76 -0.45
C ALA A 613 23.28 1.29 -1.54
N ALA A 614 23.93 0.42 -2.32
CA ALA A 614 24.83 0.82 -3.39
C ALA A 614 24.11 1.52 -4.56
N VAL A 615 22.98 0.97 -5.02
CA VAL A 615 22.15 1.60 -6.08
C VAL A 615 21.69 2.99 -5.64
N ASN A 616 21.35 3.14 -4.35
CA ASN A 616 20.94 4.41 -3.76
C ASN A 616 22.09 5.31 -3.32
N ARG A 617 23.35 4.93 -3.60
CA ARG A 617 24.58 5.67 -3.23
C ARG A 617 24.72 5.94 -1.73
N ARG A 618 24.50 4.90 -0.92
CA ARG A 618 24.59 4.90 0.55
C ARG A 618 25.39 3.72 1.11
N SER A 619 26.06 2.95 0.26
CA SER A 619 26.88 1.78 0.66
C SER A 619 28.22 2.14 1.32
N ASP A 620 28.45 3.42 1.63
CA ASP A 620 29.54 3.91 2.47
C ASP A 620 29.19 3.95 3.96
N GLU A 621 27.89 3.87 4.31
CA GLU A 621 27.42 3.93 5.70
C GLU A 621 26.22 3.02 6.03
N LEU A 622 25.55 2.42 5.04
CA LEU A 622 24.36 1.58 5.21
C LEU A 622 24.42 0.29 4.40
N GLY A 623 23.81 -0.78 4.93
CA GLY A 623 23.73 -2.08 4.28
C GLY A 623 24.75 -3.11 4.77
N LEU A 624 25.52 -2.82 5.82
CA LEU A 624 26.41 -3.75 6.53
C LEU A 624 26.34 -3.54 8.04
N ILE A 625 26.63 -4.61 8.79
CA ILE A 625 26.97 -4.53 10.21
C ILE A 625 28.51 -4.46 10.30
N ALA A 626 29.06 -3.24 10.34
CA ALA A 626 30.50 -3.02 10.35
C ALA A 626 30.89 -1.78 11.18
N PRO A 627 32.08 -1.74 11.79
CA PRO A 627 32.54 -0.57 12.54
C PRO A 627 32.49 0.72 11.72
N GLY A 628 31.96 1.79 12.33
CA GLY A 628 31.79 3.11 11.72
C GLY A 628 30.49 3.29 10.94
N TRP A 629 29.77 2.20 10.61
CA TRP A 629 28.52 2.27 9.85
C TRP A 629 27.36 2.71 10.75
N LEU A 630 26.29 3.23 10.13
CA LEU A 630 25.07 3.57 10.86
C LEU A 630 24.47 2.31 11.47
N ALA A 631 23.94 2.45 12.68
CA ALA A 631 23.29 1.38 13.42
C ALA A 631 21.86 1.15 12.89
N ASP A 632 21.79 0.57 11.70
CA ASP A 632 20.57 0.15 11.01
C ASP A 632 20.63 -1.38 10.81
N LEU A 633 20.07 -2.14 11.74
CA LEU A 633 20.11 -3.61 11.75
C LEU A 633 18.87 -4.22 12.37
N ILE A 634 18.64 -5.50 12.10
CA ILE A 634 17.50 -6.27 12.62
C ILE A 634 17.97 -7.52 13.35
N VAL A 635 17.20 -7.90 14.36
CA VAL A 635 17.35 -9.17 15.09
C VAL A 635 16.17 -10.07 14.71
N VAL A 636 16.50 -11.25 14.20
CA VAL A 636 15.55 -12.21 13.64
C VAL A 636 15.58 -13.51 14.45
N ASP A 637 14.39 -14.05 14.70
CA ASP A 637 14.21 -15.36 15.32
C ASP A 637 14.12 -16.44 14.23
N GLY A 638 15.25 -17.10 13.98
CA GLY A 638 15.47 -18.03 12.86
C GLY A 638 16.60 -17.58 11.93
N ASP A 639 16.89 -18.37 10.90
CA ASP A 639 17.97 -18.12 9.94
C ASP A 639 17.42 -17.79 8.54
N PRO A 640 17.44 -16.50 8.12
CA PRO A 640 17.01 -16.06 6.79
C PRO A 640 17.84 -16.62 5.63
N THR A 641 19.07 -17.07 5.89
CA THR A 641 19.90 -17.71 4.85
C THR A 641 19.43 -19.15 4.57
N ALA A 642 18.82 -19.81 5.57
CA ALA A 642 18.21 -21.12 5.40
C ALA A 642 16.77 -21.05 4.92
N SER A 643 16.00 -20.06 5.37
CA SER A 643 14.59 -19.89 5.01
C SER A 643 14.18 -18.42 5.00
N MET A 644 13.79 -17.90 3.83
CA MET A 644 13.43 -16.49 3.68
C MET A 644 12.24 -16.07 4.56
N SER A 645 11.32 -16.98 4.87
CA SER A 645 10.17 -16.70 5.75
C SER A 645 10.58 -16.41 7.21
N ALA A 646 11.82 -16.70 7.61
CA ALA A 646 12.37 -16.26 8.89
C ALA A 646 12.31 -14.73 9.04
N LEU A 647 12.35 -13.97 7.92
CA LEU A 647 12.18 -12.51 7.95
C LEU A 647 10.80 -12.06 8.47
N ARG A 648 9.81 -12.95 8.58
CA ARG A 648 8.52 -12.65 9.23
C ARG A 648 8.59 -12.64 10.75
N LYS A 649 9.73 -13.08 11.32
CA LYS A 649 9.99 -13.23 12.76
C LYS A 649 11.03 -12.24 13.27
N VAL A 650 10.96 -10.99 12.79
CA VAL A 650 11.77 -9.90 13.34
C VAL A 650 11.34 -9.65 14.78
N ARG A 651 12.30 -9.64 15.72
CA ARG A 651 12.05 -9.43 17.15
C ARG A 651 12.53 -8.07 17.64
N ARG A 652 13.46 -7.45 16.91
CA ARG A 652 13.95 -6.10 17.20
C ARG A 652 14.45 -5.44 15.93
N VAL A 653 14.20 -4.14 15.82
CA VAL A 653 14.72 -3.30 14.74
C VAL A 653 15.47 -2.14 15.34
N ILE A 654 16.69 -1.91 14.86
CA ILE A 654 17.51 -0.79 15.25
C ILE A 654 17.61 0.11 14.03
N LYS A 655 17.20 1.37 14.17
CA LYS A 655 17.36 2.40 13.14
C LYS A 655 18.02 3.62 13.75
N ASN A 656 19.16 4.02 13.20
CA ASN A 656 19.97 5.13 13.69
C ASN A 656 20.33 4.98 15.19
N GLY A 657 20.55 3.74 15.64
CA GLY A 657 20.87 3.41 17.04
C GLY A 657 19.67 3.34 18.00
N VAL A 658 18.46 3.64 17.55
CA VAL A 658 17.23 3.56 18.36
C VAL A 658 16.60 2.19 18.17
N SER A 659 16.27 1.50 19.28
CA SER A 659 15.59 0.21 19.27
C SER A 659 14.07 0.40 19.11
N TYR A 660 13.46 -0.47 18.33
CA TYR A 660 12.01 -0.61 18.16
C TYR A 660 11.63 -2.09 18.28
N TYR A 661 10.48 -2.36 18.89
CA TYR A 661 9.94 -3.71 19.07
C TYR A 661 8.78 -3.94 18.11
N PRO A 662 8.92 -4.84 17.11
CA PRO A 662 7.86 -5.13 16.15
C PRO A 662 6.49 -5.40 16.75
N ASP A 663 6.41 -6.12 17.87
CA ASP A 663 5.12 -6.46 18.49
C ASP A 663 4.38 -5.21 19.01
N GLU A 664 5.10 -4.25 19.61
CA GLU A 664 4.51 -2.97 20.05
C GLU A 664 4.05 -2.12 18.85
N LEU A 665 4.85 -2.10 17.77
CA LEU A 665 4.51 -1.38 16.54
C LEU A 665 3.29 -1.99 15.86
N TYR A 666 3.22 -3.32 15.77
CA TYR A 666 2.08 -4.05 15.21
C TYR A 666 0.82 -3.84 16.05
N GLU A 667 0.92 -3.91 17.39
CA GLU A 667 -0.22 -3.66 18.28
C GLU A 667 -0.80 -2.25 18.08
N ALA A 668 0.06 -1.23 17.96
CA ALA A 668 -0.35 0.15 17.68
C ALA A 668 -1.08 0.33 16.34
N LEU A 669 -0.89 -0.62 15.41
CA LEU A 669 -1.52 -0.68 14.09
C LEU A 669 -2.70 -1.68 14.03
N GLY A 670 -3.09 -2.27 15.16
CA GLY A 670 -4.14 -3.31 15.19
C GLY A 670 -3.76 -4.61 14.48
N VAL A 671 -2.45 -4.86 14.33
CA VAL A 671 -1.89 -6.10 13.77
C VAL A 671 -1.50 -7.02 14.93
N ALA A 672 -1.91 -8.28 14.87
CA ALA A 672 -1.49 -9.26 15.86
C ALA A 672 0.04 -9.51 15.78
N PRO A 673 0.72 -9.68 16.93
CA PRO A 673 2.13 -10.07 16.99
C PRO A 673 2.45 -11.30 16.13
N ALA A 674 3.70 -11.42 15.71
CA ALA A 674 4.14 -12.63 15.02
C ALA A 674 4.15 -13.82 16.00
N PRO A 675 3.68 -15.01 15.58
CA PRO A 675 3.61 -16.18 16.46
C PRO A 675 4.97 -16.68 16.98
#